data_AF-A0A7V7WW73-F1
#
_entry.id   AF-A0A7V7WW73-F1
#
_cell.length_a   1.000
_cell.length_b   1.000
_cell.length_c   1.000
_cell.angle_alpha   90.00
_cell.angle_beta   90.00
_cell.angle_gamma   90.00
#
_symmetry.space_group_name_H-M   'P 1'
#
loop_
_entity.id
_entity.type
_entity.pdbx_description
1 polymer ?
#
loop_
_entity_poly.entity_id
_entity_poly.type
_entity_poly.pdbx_seq_one_letter_code
_entity_poly.pdbx_strand_id
1 'polypeptide(L)'
;MMSLFRSRRGVLLATLVLWLLLDAARSIYVRVGYEHASSIWTPDPKQYAEAMWPPSSTVPASATRGQKVYLENCAICHGPDGRGNGASAPSMIPRPRDFTAGAFKYKTTPAGTPPSDADLEHVIADGLHASGMPYWRDVLNADDVRAVTAYVKTFSPSFARPAPAAIIVPPRVAPDAASVARGKALYASAGCVGCHGSDLRGGQWLQDAKGQPVVSRDLTAPWTFRAGAEPAAIWMRLTTGLAPAPMPAYGESTTAAERWDLVNYIVASARKAPWETGGRLEGPGHAGDLAQRGRYLVRAEMCGLCHTEVSPHGVYREDRYLAGGMRVGAFPQGVFISRNLTPDADTGLGRWSEQQIVEALRDGRAPGRTLNFWGMPWMYLHALADDDARAIAHYLKTLPAVHNEIPHALGYGVVETLWAKLRGGDVLIARPPVLTYAPGSFAHTSGLSPDRVQDALVAAQWVVLALGIVAFALAAPRGRRLPQSALGWVGAAAAIVVLPAAALVGWAVYETPALGFLPPERIAQGAAGSIPRPDVSGLPRERAALVQRGRYLFSVASCAYCHTNVGAGGSKLSGGLGTIYTPNISSDVKAGLGAWSDEQIARAIRSGVSRNGRPLYWQGMPWDHFSNWDEEDIRAIVAYLRTLPPVAEPVPAYRPPSTDDCKEYTFWTSRNTEPGCR
;
A
#
# COMPACT_ATOMS: atom_id res chain seq x y z
N MET A 1 -13.25 25.64 49.18
CA MET A 1 -11.93 25.00 48.90
C MET A 1 -11.05 24.82 50.14
N MET A 2 -10.91 25.79 51.05
CA MET A 2 -9.95 25.70 52.18
C MET A 2 -10.26 24.64 53.26
N SER A 3 -11.49 24.09 53.35
CA SER A 3 -11.80 23.00 54.31
C SER A 3 -11.42 21.60 53.79
N LEU A 4 -11.35 21.38 52.46
CA LEU A 4 -11.00 20.09 51.88
C LEU A 4 -9.55 19.69 52.19
N PHE A 5 -8.63 20.65 52.24
CA PHE A 5 -7.20 20.38 52.48
C PHE A 5 -6.84 20.13 53.96
N ARG A 6 -7.81 20.21 54.89
CA ARG A 6 -7.59 19.95 56.33
C ARG A 6 -7.69 18.48 56.71
N SER A 7 -8.18 17.61 55.81
CA SER A 7 -8.32 16.19 56.07
C SER A 7 -7.68 15.37 54.96
N ARG A 8 -7.06 14.24 55.33
CA ARG A 8 -6.51 13.25 54.39
C ARG A 8 -7.51 12.83 53.32
N ARG A 9 -8.78 12.61 53.70
CA ARG A 9 -9.86 12.27 52.76
C ARG A 9 -10.13 13.39 51.76
N GLY A 10 -10.19 14.64 52.21
CA GLY A 10 -10.43 15.78 51.33
C GLY A 10 -9.26 16.04 50.37
N VAL A 11 -8.01 15.81 50.79
CA VAL A 11 -6.85 15.85 49.89
C VAL A 11 -6.93 14.75 48.83
N LEU A 12 -7.21 13.50 49.23
CA LEU A 12 -7.35 12.39 48.27
C LEU A 12 -8.42 12.68 47.21
N LEU A 13 -9.60 13.15 47.65
CA LEU A 13 -10.68 13.50 46.74
C LEU A 13 -10.29 14.63 45.79
N ALA A 14 -9.65 15.69 46.30
CA ALA A 14 -9.21 16.81 45.48
C ALA A 14 -8.16 16.38 44.45
N THR A 15 -7.16 15.59 44.85
CA THR A 15 -6.13 15.05 43.95
C THR A 15 -6.75 14.16 42.88
N LEU A 16 -7.64 13.25 43.26
CA LEU A 16 -8.31 12.36 42.31
C LEU A 16 -9.16 13.13 41.31
N VAL A 17 -9.96 14.12 41.77
CA VAL A 17 -10.78 14.95 40.88
C VAL A 17 -9.91 15.74 39.91
N LEU A 18 -8.84 16.39 40.38
CA LEU A 18 -7.94 17.14 39.50
C LEU A 18 -7.26 16.23 38.48
N TRP A 19 -6.80 15.04 38.90
CA TRP A 19 -6.20 14.07 38.01
C TRP A 19 -7.19 13.57 36.94
N LEU A 20 -8.44 13.27 37.33
CA LEU A 20 -9.50 12.86 36.42
C LEU A 20 -9.90 13.98 35.44
N LEU A 21 -9.90 15.24 35.89
CA LEU A 21 -10.16 16.38 35.01
C LEU A 21 -9.06 16.52 33.95
N LEU A 22 -7.80 16.34 34.32
CA LEU A 22 -6.69 16.35 33.37
C LEU A 22 -6.74 15.14 32.43
N ASP A 23 -7.15 13.96 32.93
CA ASP A 23 -7.33 12.76 32.09
C ASP A 23 -8.44 12.96 31.05
N ALA A 24 -9.58 13.52 31.47
CA ALA A 24 -10.66 13.90 30.58
C ALA A 24 -10.22 15.00 29.59
N ALA A 25 -9.43 15.97 30.03
CA ALA A 25 -8.88 17.01 29.16
C ALA A 25 -7.99 16.41 28.07
N ARG A 26 -7.15 15.41 28.38
CA ARG A 26 -6.37 14.67 27.38
C ARG A 26 -7.26 13.99 26.35
N SER A 27 -8.27 13.26 26.81
CA SER A 27 -9.26 12.61 25.96
C SER A 27 -10.00 13.57 25.03
N ILE A 28 -10.39 14.74 25.53
CA ILE A 28 -11.00 15.80 24.72
C ILE A 28 -9.97 16.35 23.73
N TYR A 29 -8.74 16.59 24.19
CA TYR A 29 -7.68 17.20 23.38
C TYR A 29 -7.27 16.33 22.19
N VAL A 30 -7.16 15.00 22.36
CA VAL A 30 -6.84 14.06 21.28
C VAL A 30 -7.82 14.18 20.11
N ARG A 31 -9.08 14.49 20.38
CA ARG A 31 -10.12 14.65 19.35
C ARG A 31 -9.95 15.91 18.50
N VAL A 32 -9.25 16.94 19.02
CA VAL A 32 -9.08 18.24 18.37
C VAL A 32 -7.64 18.54 17.95
N GLY A 33 -6.64 17.94 18.60
CA GLY A 33 -5.23 18.28 18.44
C GLY A 33 -4.71 18.06 17.02
N TYR A 34 -5.21 17.04 16.33
CA TYR A 34 -4.95 16.81 14.90
C TYR A 34 -6.26 16.75 14.10
N GLU A 35 -7.23 17.61 14.43
CA GLU A 35 -8.46 17.70 13.64
C GLU A 35 -8.20 18.33 12.26
N HIS A 36 -7.25 19.25 12.17
CA HIS A 36 -6.96 20.00 10.96
C HIS A 36 -5.54 19.70 10.47
N ALA A 37 -5.40 19.48 9.15
CA ALA A 37 -4.10 19.34 8.51
C ALA A 37 -3.31 20.66 8.60
N SER A 38 -1.99 20.58 8.76
CA SER A 38 -1.10 21.76 8.69
C SER A 38 -1.02 22.32 7.26
N SER A 39 -1.20 21.45 6.27
CA SER A 39 -1.37 21.84 4.87
C SER A 39 -2.14 20.77 4.10
N ILE A 40 -2.84 21.17 3.05
CA ILE A 40 -3.48 20.24 2.11
C ILE A 40 -2.71 20.32 0.80
N TRP A 41 -2.16 19.20 0.36
CA TRP A 41 -1.51 19.13 -0.95
C TRP A 41 -2.58 19.04 -2.05
N THR A 42 -2.48 19.97 -3.00
CA THR A 42 -3.31 19.99 -4.20
C THR A 42 -2.39 19.80 -5.41
N PRO A 43 -2.61 18.78 -6.24
CA PRO A 43 -1.81 18.58 -7.44
C PRO A 43 -1.98 19.75 -8.42
N ASP A 44 -0.93 20.09 -9.16
CA ASP A 44 -1.06 21.02 -10.28
C ASP A 44 -2.01 20.42 -11.33
N PRO A 45 -3.14 21.05 -11.67
CA PRO A 45 -4.09 20.53 -12.65
C PRO A 45 -3.50 20.40 -14.06
N LYS A 46 -2.38 21.10 -14.35
CA LYS A 46 -1.62 20.89 -15.59
C LYS A 46 -0.87 19.57 -15.57
N GLN A 47 -0.36 19.17 -14.41
CA GLN A 47 0.42 17.95 -14.24
C GLN A 47 -0.48 16.72 -14.05
N TYR A 48 -1.48 16.81 -13.17
CA TYR A 48 -2.39 15.71 -12.85
C TYR A 48 -3.82 16.06 -13.15
N ALA A 49 -4.56 15.09 -13.66
CA ALA A 49 -5.98 15.23 -13.90
C ALA A 49 -6.74 14.47 -12.82
N GLU A 50 -7.48 15.21 -11.99
CA GLU A 50 -8.30 14.62 -10.94
C GLU A 50 -9.42 13.79 -11.57
N ALA A 51 -9.48 12.51 -11.20
CA ALA A 51 -10.58 11.63 -11.57
C ALA A 51 -11.60 11.62 -10.43
N MET A 52 -12.85 12.01 -10.72
CA MET A 52 -13.91 11.86 -9.72
C MET A 52 -14.28 10.38 -9.56
N TRP A 53 -14.64 10.01 -8.32
CA TRP A 53 -15.19 8.71 -8.02
C TRP A 53 -16.69 8.82 -7.70
N PRO A 54 -17.54 7.91 -8.20
CA PRO A 54 -17.25 6.82 -9.14
C PRO A 54 -16.95 7.36 -10.56
N PRO A 55 -16.19 6.66 -11.42
CA PRO A 55 -15.77 7.18 -12.73
C PRO A 55 -16.94 7.63 -13.62
N SER A 56 -18.08 6.97 -13.51
CA SER A 56 -19.32 7.30 -14.23
C SER A 56 -19.86 8.71 -13.92
N SER A 57 -19.46 9.34 -12.81
CA SER A 57 -19.88 10.71 -12.47
C SER A 57 -19.23 11.77 -13.36
N THR A 58 -18.15 11.41 -14.06
CA THR A 58 -17.42 12.32 -14.96
C THR A 58 -17.95 12.29 -16.40
N VAL A 59 -18.84 11.35 -16.74
CA VAL A 59 -19.31 11.11 -18.11
C VAL A 59 -20.39 12.11 -18.49
N PRO A 60 -20.18 12.98 -19.50
CA PRO A 60 -21.23 13.86 -20.01
C PRO A 60 -22.41 13.06 -20.60
N ALA A 61 -23.64 13.56 -20.43
CA ALA A 61 -24.82 12.93 -21.03
C ALA A 61 -24.74 12.86 -22.58
N SER A 62 -23.99 13.77 -23.20
CA SER A 62 -23.74 13.83 -24.65
C SER A 62 -22.51 13.03 -25.11
N ALA A 63 -21.84 12.30 -24.21
CA ALA A 63 -20.63 11.57 -24.53
C ALA A 63 -20.87 10.53 -25.63
N THR A 64 -19.95 10.48 -26.60
CA THR A 64 -19.93 9.40 -27.58
C THR A 64 -19.65 8.06 -26.90
N ARG A 65 -19.95 6.96 -27.59
CA ARG A 65 -19.69 5.60 -27.09
C ARG A 65 -18.23 5.42 -26.62
N GLY A 66 -17.27 5.88 -27.43
CA GLY A 66 -15.84 5.79 -27.10
C GLY A 66 -15.44 6.66 -25.91
N GLN A 67 -15.98 7.88 -25.81
CA GLN A 67 -15.78 8.77 -24.67
C GLN A 67 -16.29 8.14 -23.37
N LYS A 68 -17.48 7.55 -23.41
CA LYS A 68 -18.06 6.87 -22.25
C LYS A 68 -17.17 5.73 -21.76
N VAL A 69 -16.78 4.82 -22.66
CA VAL A 69 -15.87 3.71 -22.32
C VAL A 69 -14.56 4.23 -21.73
N TYR A 70 -13.98 5.27 -22.33
CA TYR A 70 -12.71 5.84 -21.86
C TYR A 70 -12.81 6.45 -20.45
N LEU A 71 -13.81 7.31 -20.21
CA LEU A 71 -13.96 8.00 -18.93
C LEU A 71 -14.31 7.03 -17.80
N GLU A 72 -15.10 5.99 -18.09
CA GLU A 72 -15.49 4.99 -17.09
C GLU A 72 -14.37 4.01 -16.74
N ASN A 73 -13.49 3.67 -17.69
CA ASN A 73 -12.58 2.52 -17.57
C ASN A 73 -11.09 2.86 -17.71
N CYS A 74 -10.74 3.92 -18.44
CA CYS A 74 -9.36 4.22 -18.83
C CYS A 74 -8.81 5.46 -18.10
N ALA A 75 -9.66 6.47 -17.87
CA ALA A 75 -9.25 7.79 -17.37
C ALA A 75 -8.66 7.77 -15.96
N ILE A 76 -8.97 6.77 -15.12
CA ILE A 76 -8.39 6.67 -13.78
C ILE A 76 -6.86 6.46 -13.80
N CYS A 77 -6.36 5.81 -14.85
CA CYS A 77 -4.93 5.62 -15.10
C CYS A 77 -4.43 6.68 -16.10
N HIS A 78 -5.10 6.82 -17.23
CA HIS A 78 -4.63 7.62 -18.36
C HIS A 78 -4.95 9.12 -18.25
N GLY A 79 -5.77 9.53 -17.29
CA GLY A 79 -6.30 10.88 -17.17
C GLY A 79 -7.44 11.14 -18.18
N PRO A 80 -8.45 11.96 -17.85
CA PRO A 80 -9.50 12.38 -18.80
C PRO A 80 -8.94 13.13 -20.03
N ASP A 81 -7.74 13.70 -19.93
CA ASP A 81 -7.03 14.41 -21.01
C ASP A 81 -5.99 13.54 -21.75
N GLY A 82 -5.89 12.25 -21.40
CA GLY A 82 -5.04 11.30 -22.10
C GLY A 82 -3.53 11.42 -21.82
N ARG A 83 -3.11 12.20 -20.82
CA ARG A 83 -1.68 12.44 -20.54
C ARG A 83 -0.96 11.38 -19.71
N GLY A 84 -1.64 10.31 -19.32
CA GLY A 84 -1.06 9.29 -18.43
C GLY A 84 -0.93 9.75 -16.98
N ASN A 85 -1.78 10.69 -16.57
CA ASN A 85 -1.68 11.46 -15.32
C ASN A 85 -2.96 11.34 -14.45
N GLY A 86 -3.70 10.25 -14.60
CA GLY A 86 -4.88 9.98 -13.77
C GLY A 86 -4.50 9.77 -12.30
N ALA A 87 -5.49 9.79 -11.40
CA ALA A 87 -5.25 9.81 -9.95
C ALA A 87 -4.46 8.61 -9.42
N SER A 88 -4.54 7.45 -10.09
CA SER A 88 -3.79 6.23 -9.73
C SER A 88 -2.35 6.20 -10.29
N ALA A 89 -2.05 7.01 -11.30
CA ALA A 89 -0.79 6.96 -12.04
C ALA A 89 0.48 7.10 -11.15
N PRO A 90 0.53 7.95 -10.10
CA PRO A 90 1.71 8.16 -9.26
C PRO A 90 2.40 6.89 -8.74
N SER A 91 1.62 5.90 -8.31
CA SER A 91 2.14 4.66 -7.69
C SER A 91 2.54 3.59 -8.70
N MET A 92 2.15 3.74 -9.97
CA MET A 92 2.30 2.71 -11.00
C MET A 92 3.64 2.82 -11.71
N ILE A 93 4.37 1.71 -11.79
CA ILE A 93 5.59 1.60 -12.58
C ILE A 93 5.48 0.45 -13.59
N PRO A 94 5.58 0.75 -14.89
CA PRO A 94 5.77 2.07 -15.50
C PRO A 94 4.48 2.89 -15.45
N ARG A 95 4.61 4.19 -15.72
CA ARG A 95 3.45 5.06 -15.83
C ARG A 95 2.51 4.68 -16.98
N PRO A 96 1.19 4.96 -16.80
CA PRO A 96 0.22 4.89 -17.89
C PRO A 96 0.69 5.70 -19.11
N ARG A 97 0.33 5.24 -20.30
CA ARG A 97 0.71 5.89 -21.56
C ARG A 97 0.12 7.30 -21.64
N ASP A 98 0.96 8.27 -21.96
CA ASP A 98 0.54 9.55 -22.54
C ASP A 98 0.21 9.36 -24.02
N PHE A 99 -1.07 9.49 -24.36
CA PHE A 99 -1.57 9.40 -25.72
C PHE A 99 -1.33 10.66 -26.53
N THR A 100 -1.24 11.84 -25.89
CA THR A 100 -1.08 13.13 -26.58
C THR A 100 0.24 13.21 -27.36
N ALA A 101 1.28 12.57 -26.84
CA ALA A 101 2.59 12.47 -27.47
C ALA A 101 2.59 11.63 -28.77
N GLY A 102 1.56 10.83 -29.05
CA GLY A 102 1.52 9.95 -30.23
C GLY A 102 2.57 8.82 -30.22
N ALA A 103 3.28 8.63 -29.10
CA ALA A 103 4.41 7.70 -28.98
C ALA A 103 3.99 6.40 -28.28
N PHE A 104 3.84 5.32 -29.06
CA PHE A 104 3.40 4.01 -28.59
C PHE A 104 4.52 2.97 -28.62
N LYS A 105 4.66 2.23 -27.52
CA LYS A 105 5.72 1.24 -27.31
C LYS A 105 5.47 -0.08 -28.04
N TYR A 106 4.21 -0.50 -28.14
CA TYR A 106 3.83 -1.83 -28.60
C TYR A 106 3.03 -1.71 -29.89
N LYS A 107 3.71 -1.84 -31.03
CA LYS A 107 3.15 -1.58 -32.36
C LYS A 107 3.94 -2.27 -33.48
N THR A 108 3.29 -2.54 -34.60
CA THR A 108 3.91 -3.19 -35.76
C THR A 108 4.41 -2.19 -36.81
N THR A 109 4.18 -0.89 -36.61
CA THR A 109 4.63 0.17 -37.51
C THR A 109 6.08 0.63 -37.22
N PRO A 110 6.79 1.23 -38.21
CA PRO A 110 8.16 1.72 -38.05
C PRO A 110 8.42 2.58 -36.81
N ALA A 111 9.68 2.62 -36.35
CA ALA A 111 10.08 3.48 -35.24
C ALA A 111 9.70 4.95 -35.53
N GLY A 112 9.22 5.69 -34.52
CA GLY A 112 8.80 7.09 -34.68
C GLY A 112 7.44 7.35 -35.34
N THR A 113 6.75 6.34 -35.87
CA THR A 113 5.41 6.51 -36.47
C THR A 113 4.26 6.14 -35.51
N PRO A 114 3.01 6.59 -35.72
CA PRO A 114 1.89 6.12 -34.90
C PRO A 114 1.61 4.62 -35.11
N PRO A 115 0.97 3.94 -34.14
CA PRO A 115 0.49 2.56 -34.30
C PRO A 115 -0.68 2.49 -35.30
N SER A 116 -0.94 1.29 -35.83
CA SER A 116 -2.17 1.00 -36.58
C SER A 116 -3.37 0.85 -35.63
N ASP A 117 -4.58 0.90 -36.19
CA ASP A 117 -5.81 0.66 -35.41
C ASP A 117 -5.81 -0.76 -34.83
N ALA A 118 -5.35 -1.74 -35.61
CA ALA A 118 -5.20 -3.12 -35.15
C ALA A 118 -4.20 -3.26 -33.98
N ASP A 119 -3.11 -2.50 -33.97
CA ASP A 119 -2.17 -2.49 -32.84
C ASP A 119 -2.84 -1.95 -31.57
N LEU A 120 -3.60 -0.85 -31.68
CA LEU A 120 -4.30 -0.25 -30.55
C LEU A 120 -5.42 -1.17 -30.02
N GLU A 121 -6.24 -1.70 -30.93
CA GLU A 121 -7.33 -2.62 -30.60
C GLU A 121 -6.80 -3.88 -29.92
N HIS A 122 -5.67 -4.44 -30.39
CA HIS A 122 -5.01 -5.58 -29.76
C HIS A 122 -4.53 -5.26 -28.33
N VAL A 123 -3.84 -4.12 -28.14
CA VAL A 123 -3.38 -3.69 -26.80
C VAL A 123 -4.56 -3.44 -25.85
N ILE A 124 -5.68 -2.91 -26.33
CA ILE A 124 -6.87 -2.70 -25.52
C ILE A 124 -7.54 -4.04 -25.20
N ALA A 125 -7.75 -4.90 -26.19
CA ALA A 125 -8.44 -6.18 -25.99
C ALA A 125 -7.64 -7.11 -25.06
N ASP A 126 -6.33 -7.23 -25.27
CA ASP A 126 -5.47 -8.22 -24.61
C ASP A 126 -4.67 -7.66 -23.44
N GLY A 127 -4.64 -6.33 -23.29
CA GLY A 127 -3.87 -5.67 -22.24
C GLY A 127 -2.37 -5.80 -22.44
N LEU A 128 -1.61 -5.60 -21.36
CA LEU A 128 -0.16 -5.78 -21.37
C LEU A 128 0.28 -6.62 -20.16
N HIS A 129 0.90 -7.77 -20.43
CA HIS A 129 1.40 -8.66 -19.39
C HIS A 129 2.36 -7.96 -18.43
N ALA A 130 2.35 -8.35 -17.15
CA ALA A 130 3.20 -7.79 -16.09
C ALA A 130 3.20 -6.24 -16.09
N SER A 131 2.00 -5.66 -16.11
CA SER A 131 1.74 -4.23 -15.97
C SER A 131 0.33 -3.96 -15.46
N GLY A 132 0.06 -2.72 -15.03
CA GLY A 132 -1.28 -2.30 -14.64
C GLY A 132 -2.30 -2.19 -15.78
N MET A 133 -1.93 -2.32 -17.06
CA MET A 133 -2.87 -2.25 -18.19
C MET A 133 -3.67 -3.56 -18.31
N PRO A 134 -4.98 -3.56 -17.97
CA PRO A 134 -5.80 -4.77 -18.01
C PRO A 134 -6.12 -5.19 -19.45
N TYR A 135 -6.52 -6.45 -19.58
CA TYR A 135 -7.21 -6.95 -20.77
C TYR A 135 -8.72 -6.67 -20.66
N TRP A 136 -9.36 -6.40 -21.79
CA TRP A 136 -10.78 -6.04 -21.88
C TRP A 136 -11.62 -7.01 -22.72
N ARG A 137 -11.04 -8.00 -23.40
CA ARG A 137 -11.73 -8.90 -24.35
C ARG A 137 -12.92 -9.71 -23.80
N ASP A 138 -13.04 -9.88 -22.48
CA ASP A 138 -14.18 -10.56 -21.82
C ASP A 138 -15.15 -9.58 -21.13
N VAL A 139 -14.90 -8.27 -21.23
CA VAL A 139 -15.69 -7.18 -20.61
C VAL A 139 -16.27 -6.25 -21.67
N LEU A 140 -15.44 -5.80 -22.61
CA LEU A 140 -15.81 -4.93 -23.72
C LEU A 140 -16.03 -5.77 -24.98
N ASN A 141 -17.09 -5.48 -25.72
CA ASN A 141 -17.28 -6.06 -27.05
C ASN A 141 -16.41 -5.33 -28.09
N ALA A 142 -16.34 -5.90 -29.30
CA ALA A 142 -15.51 -5.36 -30.37
C ALA A 142 -15.89 -3.93 -30.81
N ASP A 143 -17.17 -3.54 -30.71
CA ASP A 143 -17.58 -2.18 -31.02
C ASP A 143 -17.10 -1.18 -29.96
N ASP A 144 -17.12 -1.56 -28.68
CA ASP A 144 -16.60 -0.74 -27.59
C ASP A 144 -15.09 -0.54 -27.75
N VAL A 145 -14.35 -1.60 -28.10
CA VAL A 145 -12.91 -1.55 -28.37
C VAL A 145 -12.60 -0.62 -29.57
N ARG A 146 -13.35 -0.73 -30.67
CA ARG A 146 -13.21 0.18 -31.82
C ARG A 146 -13.55 1.63 -31.45
N ALA A 147 -14.64 1.84 -30.72
CA ALA A 147 -15.09 3.17 -30.35
C ALA A 147 -14.09 3.87 -29.42
N VAL A 148 -13.56 3.16 -28.42
CA VAL A 148 -12.54 3.73 -27.53
C VAL A 148 -11.21 3.92 -28.25
N THR A 149 -10.84 3.05 -29.20
CA THR A 149 -9.67 3.25 -30.06
C THR A 149 -9.78 4.54 -30.87
N ALA A 150 -10.93 4.77 -31.52
CA ALA A 150 -11.20 6.01 -32.24
C ALA A 150 -11.10 7.24 -31.33
N TYR A 151 -11.60 7.14 -30.09
CA TYR A 151 -11.50 8.24 -29.13
C TYR A 151 -10.06 8.50 -28.66
N VAL A 152 -9.29 7.45 -28.34
CA VAL A 152 -7.87 7.57 -27.95
C VAL A 152 -7.04 8.27 -29.03
N LYS A 153 -7.34 7.99 -30.30
CA LYS A 153 -6.68 8.65 -31.44
C LYS A 153 -6.93 10.16 -31.48
N THR A 154 -8.01 10.67 -30.88
CA THR A 154 -8.31 12.12 -30.88
C THR A 154 -7.37 12.93 -29.98
N PHE A 155 -6.68 12.29 -29.03
CA PHE A 155 -5.73 12.97 -28.15
C PHE A 155 -4.45 13.45 -28.85
N SER A 156 -4.13 12.94 -30.04
CA SER A 156 -2.88 13.29 -30.73
C SER A 156 -3.09 13.60 -32.21
N PRO A 157 -2.53 14.72 -32.71
CA PRO A 157 -2.56 15.03 -34.14
C PRO A 157 -1.75 14.02 -34.98
N SER A 158 -0.91 13.18 -34.36
CA SER A 158 -0.16 12.13 -35.04
C SER A 158 -1.05 11.14 -35.81
N PHE A 159 -2.31 10.97 -35.39
CA PHE A 159 -3.29 10.11 -36.05
C PHE A 159 -4.08 10.78 -37.18
N ALA A 160 -3.82 12.06 -37.48
CA ALA A 160 -4.48 12.76 -38.60
C ALA A 160 -4.08 12.21 -39.98
N ARG A 161 -2.97 11.46 -40.04
CA ARG A 161 -2.53 10.76 -41.25
C ARG A 161 -2.73 9.25 -41.06
N PRO A 162 -3.03 8.51 -42.14
CA PRO A 162 -3.07 7.06 -42.08
C PRO A 162 -1.78 6.49 -41.51
N ALA A 163 -1.91 5.47 -40.66
CA ALA A 163 -0.75 4.75 -40.15
C ALA A 163 0.01 4.10 -41.32
N PRO A 164 1.35 4.12 -41.31
CA PRO A 164 2.13 3.40 -42.30
C PRO A 164 1.89 1.89 -42.20
N ALA A 165 2.24 1.17 -43.27
CA ALA A 165 2.11 -0.28 -43.31
C ALA A 165 2.88 -0.96 -42.17
N ALA A 166 2.33 -2.06 -41.66
CA ALA A 166 2.99 -2.89 -40.67
C ALA A 166 4.28 -3.49 -41.24
N ILE A 167 5.31 -3.57 -40.41
CA ILE A 167 6.57 -4.23 -40.74
C ILE A 167 6.29 -5.73 -40.89
N ILE A 168 6.70 -6.28 -42.04
CA ILE A 168 6.64 -7.72 -42.28
C ILE A 168 7.82 -8.36 -41.57
N VAL A 169 7.52 -9.28 -40.65
CA VAL A 169 8.54 -10.08 -39.96
C VAL A 169 9.11 -11.11 -40.94
N PRO A 170 10.42 -11.10 -41.26
CA PRO A 170 11.01 -12.06 -42.19
C PRO A 170 11.07 -13.45 -41.57
N PRO A 171 11.24 -14.51 -42.37
CA PRO A 171 11.40 -15.87 -41.85
C PRO A 171 12.48 -15.96 -40.78
N ARG A 172 12.19 -16.69 -39.69
CA ARG A 172 13.11 -16.85 -38.56
C ARG A 172 14.33 -17.68 -38.96
N VAL A 173 15.51 -17.18 -38.65
CA VAL A 173 16.77 -17.94 -38.75
C VAL A 173 16.69 -19.14 -37.81
N ALA A 174 17.12 -20.32 -38.29
CA ALA A 174 17.10 -21.54 -37.51
C ALA A 174 17.79 -21.36 -36.14
N PRO A 175 17.14 -21.75 -35.02
CA PRO A 175 17.68 -21.55 -33.68
C PRO A 175 18.74 -22.63 -33.34
N ASP A 176 19.83 -22.65 -34.10
CA ASP A 176 20.96 -23.53 -33.86
C ASP A 176 22.03 -22.90 -32.95
N ALA A 177 23.01 -23.70 -32.53
CA ALA A 177 24.09 -23.26 -31.65
C ALA A 177 24.91 -22.10 -32.23
N ALA A 178 25.07 -22.04 -33.56
CA ALA A 178 25.81 -20.97 -34.20
C ALA A 178 25.03 -19.65 -34.17
N SER A 179 23.72 -19.69 -34.40
CA SER A 179 22.81 -18.55 -34.27
C SER A 179 22.78 -18.01 -32.84
N VAL A 180 22.66 -18.89 -31.85
CA VAL A 180 22.71 -18.51 -30.42
C VAL A 180 24.06 -17.87 -30.07
N ALA A 181 25.18 -18.40 -30.56
CA ALA A 181 26.51 -17.83 -30.31
C ALA A 181 26.68 -16.44 -30.94
N ARG A 182 26.23 -16.25 -32.19
CA ARG A 182 26.22 -14.92 -32.84
C ARG A 182 25.32 -13.94 -32.09
N GLY A 183 24.13 -14.38 -31.67
CA GLY A 183 23.21 -13.58 -30.88
C GLY A 183 23.81 -13.13 -29.54
N LYS A 184 24.51 -14.03 -28.84
CA LYS A 184 25.23 -13.68 -27.60
C LYS A 184 26.34 -12.65 -27.83
N ALA A 185 27.13 -12.81 -28.89
CA ALA A 185 28.18 -11.84 -29.23
C ALA A 185 27.58 -10.47 -29.55
N LEU A 186 26.50 -10.44 -30.34
CA LEU A 186 25.80 -9.22 -30.70
C LEU A 186 25.14 -8.56 -29.48
N TYR A 187 24.58 -9.34 -28.55
CA TYR A 187 24.01 -8.81 -27.30
C TYR A 187 25.05 -8.03 -26.48
N ALA A 188 26.29 -8.51 -26.45
CA ALA A 188 27.39 -7.84 -25.78
C ALA A 188 27.84 -6.58 -26.54
N SER A 189 28.02 -6.66 -27.87
CA SER A 189 28.53 -5.54 -28.67
C SER A 189 27.51 -4.44 -28.94
N ALA A 190 26.20 -4.76 -28.95
CA ALA A 190 25.12 -3.81 -29.19
C ALA A 190 24.69 -3.02 -27.93
N GLY A 191 25.41 -3.16 -26.81
CA GLY A 191 25.16 -2.41 -25.59
C GLY A 191 23.99 -2.91 -24.73
N CYS A 192 23.38 -4.06 -25.05
CA CYS A 192 22.24 -4.60 -24.31
C CYS A 192 22.58 -4.87 -22.83
N VAL A 193 23.82 -5.28 -22.57
CA VAL A 193 24.36 -5.56 -21.21
C VAL A 193 24.20 -4.39 -20.26
N GLY A 194 24.32 -3.15 -20.74
CA GLY A 194 24.26 -1.95 -19.88
C GLY A 194 22.92 -1.78 -19.17
N CYS A 195 21.82 -2.27 -19.77
CA CYS A 195 20.48 -2.19 -19.19
C CYS A 195 19.97 -3.57 -18.74
N HIS A 196 20.25 -4.63 -19.49
CA HIS A 196 19.69 -5.96 -19.23
C HIS A 196 20.63 -6.89 -18.47
N GLY A 197 21.86 -6.47 -18.17
CA GLY A 197 22.86 -7.30 -17.49
C GLY A 197 23.48 -8.34 -18.42
N SER A 198 24.64 -8.88 -18.06
CA SER A 198 25.28 -9.97 -18.82
C SER A 198 24.56 -11.31 -18.66
N ASP A 199 23.77 -11.44 -17.60
CA ASP A 199 22.91 -12.58 -17.26
C ASP A 199 21.47 -12.44 -17.80
N LEU A 200 21.17 -11.35 -18.50
CA LEU A 200 19.86 -11.00 -19.06
C LEU A 200 18.76 -10.72 -18.01
N ARG A 201 19.10 -10.63 -16.71
CA ARG A 201 18.10 -10.50 -15.63
C ARG A 201 17.55 -9.09 -15.46
N GLY A 202 18.19 -8.08 -16.07
CA GLY A 202 17.73 -6.70 -16.05
C GLY A 202 17.60 -6.12 -14.64
N GLY A 203 16.44 -5.55 -14.31
CA GLY A 203 16.19 -4.95 -13.00
C GLY A 203 16.71 -3.54 -12.77
N GLN A 204 17.40 -2.94 -13.74
CA GLN A 204 17.91 -1.58 -13.68
C GLN A 204 16.79 -0.55 -13.58
N TRP A 205 16.97 0.43 -12.69
CA TRP A 205 16.07 1.56 -12.52
C TRP A 205 16.48 2.69 -13.45
N LEU A 206 15.67 2.93 -14.48
CA LEU A 206 15.94 3.87 -15.55
C LEU A 206 14.84 4.93 -15.60
N GLN A 207 15.04 5.94 -16.44
CA GLN A 207 14.04 6.96 -16.72
C GLN A 207 13.68 6.97 -18.21
N ASP A 208 12.44 7.29 -18.53
CA ASP A 208 12.03 7.57 -19.90
C ASP A 208 12.31 9.04 -20.28
N ALA A 209 11.95 9.43 -21.51
CA ALA A 209 12.18 10.79 -22.01
C ALA A 209 11.50 11.90 -21.18
N LYS A 210 10.56 11.58 -20.29
CA LYS A 210 9.90 12.52 -19.37
C LYS A 210 10.48 12.49 -17.95
N GLY A 211 11.55 11.73 -17.73
CA GLY A 211 12.09 11.48 -16.39
C GLY A 211 11.28 10.47 -15.57
N GLN A 212 10.28 9.81 -16.15
CA GLN A 212 9.43 8.87 -15.42
C GLN A 212 10.12 7.52 -15.24
N PRO A 213 9.96 6.86 -14.09
CA PRO A 213 10.66 5.61 -13.80
C PRO A 213 10.21 4.46 -14.69
N VAL A 214 11.18 3.72 -15.22
CA VAL A 214 11.00 2.49 -15.99
C VAL A 214 12.04 1.47 -15.57
N VAL A 215 11.65 0.20 -15.48
CA VAL A 215 12.55 -0.88 -15.07
C VAL A 215 12.90 -1.73 -16.30
N SER A 216 14.19 -1.99 -16.51
CA SER A 216 14.64 -2.90 -17.56
C SER A 216 14.13 -4.31 -17.27
N ARG A 217 13.63 -5.01 -18.29
CA ARG A 217 13.01 -6.32 -18.09
C ARG A 217 14.03 -7.45 -17.93
N ASP A 218 13.68 -8.41 -17.08
CA ASP A 218 14.30 -9.74 -17.07
C ASP A 218 13.96 -10.49 -18.36
N LEU A 219 14.92 -10.59 -19.27
CA LEU A 219 14.74 -11.27 -20.56
C LEU A 219 14.78 -12.79 -20.44
N THR A 220 15.17 -13.32 -19.27
CA THR A 220 15.11 -14.75 -18.98
C THR A 220 13.71 -15.21 -18.56
N ALA A 221 12.79 -14.27 -18.29
CA ALA A 221 11.41 -14.53 -17.84
C ALA A 221 10.39 -14.15 -18.93
N PRO A 222 10.20 -14.97 -19.99
CA PRO A 222 9.35 -14.64 -21.13
C PRO A 222 7.90 -14.28 -20.77
N TRP A 223 7.35 -14.89 -19.71
CA TRP A 223 6.00 -14.60 -19.21
C TRP A 223 5.81 -13.16 -18.69
N THR A 224 6.88 -12.36 -18.60
CA THR A 224 6.82 -10.95 -18.20
C THR A 224 6.83 -9.98 -19.40
N PHE A 225 6.94 -10.50 -20.63
CA PHE A 225 7.04 -9.67 -21.83
C PHE A 225 5.68 -9.07 -22.17
N ARG A 226 5.60 -7.73 -22.12
CA ARG A 226 4.33 -7.01 -22.17
C ARG A 226 3.51 -7.25 -23.44
N ALA A 227 4.18 -7.45 -24.56
CA ALA A 227 3.57 -7.66 -25.88
C ALA A 227 3.72 -9.10 -26.38
N GLY A 228 3.88 -10.06 -25.45
CA GLY A 228 4.05 -11.48 -25.75
C GLY A 228 5.51 -11.92 -25.86
N ALA A 229 5.70 -13.22 -25.67
CA ALA A 229 7.00 -13.89 -25.70
C ALA A 229 7.30 -14.60 -27.03
N GLU A 230 6.38 -14.52 -27.99
CA GLU A 230 6.59 -15.13 -29.30
C GLU A 230 7.84 -14.56 -29.98
N PRO A 231 8.67 -15.39 -30.63
CA PRO A 231 9.91 -14.95 -31.27
C PRO A 231 9.71 -13.76 -32.22
N ALA A 232 8.61 -13.75 -32.97
CA ALA A 232 8.26 -12.65 -33.87
C ALA A 232 7.93 -11.34 -33.11
N ALA A 233 7.32 -11.43 -31.93
CA ALA A 233 7.06 -10.26 -31.08
C ALA A 233 8.37 -9.68 -30.53
N ILE A 234 9.30 -10.54 -30.09
CA ILE A 234 10.63 -10.12 -29.63
C ILE A 234 11.40 -9.45 -30.79
N TRP A 235 11.41 -10.08 -31.97
CA TRP A 235 12.02 -9.52 -33.18
C TRP A 235 11.43 -8.15 -33.52
N MET A 236 10.10 -8.02 -33.44
CA MET A 236 9.41 -6.76 -33.69
C MET A 236 9.86 -5.68 -32.69
N ARG A 237 10.00 -6.00 -31.40
CA ARG A 237 10.46 -5.04 -30.38
C ARG A 237 11.91 -4.61 -30.57
N LEU A 238 12.79 -5.52 -30.99
CA LEU A 238 14.16 -5.16 -31.38
C LEU A 238 14.15 -4.23 -32.61
N THR A 239 13.22 -4.44 -33.54
CA THR A 239 13.13 -3.65 -34.77
C THR A 239 12.55 -2.25 -34.52
N THR A 240 11.46 -2.14 -33.78
CA THR A 240 10.74 -0.87 -33.54
C THR A 240 11.27 -0.06 -32.36
N GLY A 241 12.01 -0.71 -31.44
CA GLY A 241 12.33 -0.15 -30.13
C GLY A 241 11.08 0.02 -29.24
N LEU A 242 11.26 0.66 -28.08
CA LEU A 242 10.18 0.95 -27.12
C LEU A 242 10.09 2.44 -26.76
N ALA A 243 10.42 3.35 -27.69
CA ALA A 243 10.28 4.78 -27.46
C ALA A 243 8.87 5.12 -26.90
N PRO A 244 8.77 6.02 -25.89
CA PRO A 244 9.82 6.89 -25.33
C PRO A 244 10.64 6.26 -24.19
N ALA A 245 10.51 4.95 -23.91
CA ALA A 245 11.43 4.28 -22.98
C ALA A 245 12.84 4.21 -23.58
N PRO A 246 13.89 4.06 -22.75
CA PRO A 246 15.28 4.09 -23.19
C PRO A 246 15.73 2.88 -24.02
N MET A 247 14.82 1.98 -24.43
CA MET A 247 15.15 0.85 -25.31
C MET A 247 15.10 1.30 -26.78
N PRO A 248 16.26 1.42 -27.45
CA PRO A 248 16.33 1.94 -28.81
C PRO A 248 15.77 0.95 -29.83
N ALA A 249 15.54 1.45 -31.04
CA ALA A 249 15.27 0.62 -32.21
C ALA A 249 16.59 0.14 -32.82
N TYR A 250 16.68 -1.15 -33.13
CA TYR A 250 17.84 -1.76 -33.80
C TYR A 250 17.58 -2.03 -35.28
N GLY A 251 16.41 -1.62 -35.80
CA GLY A 251 16.02 -1.86 -37.19
C GLY A 251 17.03 -1.37 -38.23
N GLU A 252 17.68 -0.23 -37.95
CA GLU A 252 18.67 0.42 -38.83
C GLU A 252 20.12 0.04 -38.50
N SER A 253 20.41 -0.34 -37.25
CA SER A 253 21.76 -0.68 -36.79
C SER A 253 22.10 -2.16 -36.92
N THR A 254 21.14 -2.99 -37.32
CA THR A 254 21.32 -4.44 -37.50
C THR A 254 20.58 -4.93 -38.74
N THR A 255 21.04 -6.04 -39.30
CA THR A 255 20.32 -6.80 -40.31
C THR A 255 19.17 -7.61 -39.70
N ALA A 256 18.22 -8.03 -40.53
CA ALA A 256 17.12 -8.88 -40.08
C ALA A 256 17.59 -10.24 -39.48
N ALA A 257 18.65 -10.82 -40.06
CA ALA A 257 19.23 -12.09 -39.61
C ALA A 257 19.92 -11.93 -38.25
N GLU A 258 20.68 -10.86 -38.05
CA GLU A 258 21.30 -10.52 -36.75
C GLU A 258 20.26 -10.36 -35.63
N ARG A 259 19.12 -9.71 -35.92
CA ARG A 259 18.01 -9.63 -34.95
C ARG A 259 17.42 -11.00 -34.64
N TRP A 260 17.35 -11.90 -35.62
CA TRP A 260 16.93 -13.28 -35.35
C TRP A 260 17.94 -14.05 -34.51
N ASP A 261 19.24 -13.85 -34.72
CA ASP A 261 20.28 -14.41 -33.86
C ASP A 261 20.12 -13.93 -32.41
N LEU A 262 19.86 -12.62 -32.19
CA LEU A 262 19.53 -12.07 -30.86
C LEU A 262 18.30 -12.73 -30.24
N VAL A 263 17.21 -12.87 -31.01
CA VAL A 263 15.99 -13.54 -30.55
C VAL A 263 16.27 -14.99 -30.16
N ASN A 264 17.05 -15.71 -30.98
CA ASN A 264 17.42 -17.09 -30.69
C ASN A 264 18.24 -17.19 -29.41
N TYR A 265 19.16 -16.26 -29.16
CA TYR A 265 19.88 -16.18 -27.89
C TYR A 265 18.97 -15.90 -26.70
N ILE A 266 18.05 -14.93 -26.80
CA ILE A 266 17.10 -14.60 -25.72
C ILE A 266 16.19 -15.80 -25.40
N VAL A 267 15.61 -16.43 -26.43
CA VAL A 267 14.73 -17.59 -26.28
C VAL A 267 15.49 -18.79 -25.70
N ALA A 268 16.73 -19.04 -26.14
CA ALA A 268 17.57 -20.09 -25.58
C ALA A 268 18.00 -19.83 -24.13
N SER A 269 17.98 -18.57 -23.69
CA SER A 269 18.32 -18.15 -22.33
C SER A 269 17.11 -18.08 -21.39
N ALA A 270 15.91 -18.44 -21.87
CA ALA A 270 14.70 -18.44 -21.06
C ALA A 270 14.81 -19.46 -19.91
N ARG A 271 14.51 -19.00 -18.70
CA ARG A 271 14.32 -19.87 -17.54
C ARG A 271 13.02 -20.65 -17.67
N LYS A 272 12.96 -21.79 -17.00
CA LYS A 272 11.71 -22.51 -16.80
C LYS A 272 10.79 -21.71 -15.89
N ALA A 273 9.51 -21.64 -16.23
CA ALA A 273 8.57 -20.88 -15.42
C ALA A 273 8.37 -21.53 -14.04
N PRO A 274 8.12 -20.76 -12.97
CA PRO A 274 8.00 -21.31 -11.62
C PRO A 274 6.86 -22.31 -11.41
N TRP A 275 5.93 -22.43 -12.35
CA TRP A 275 4.83 -23.41 -12.35
C TRP A 275 5.10 -24.65 -13.22
N GLU A 276 6.26 -24.70 -13.90
CA GLU A 276 6.68 -25.84 -14.74
C GLU A 276 7.65 -26.75 -14.00
N THR A 277 7.74 -28.02 -14.40
CA THR A 277 8.62 -28.99 -13.73
C THR A 277 10.10 -28.55 -13.78
N GLY A 278 10.71 -28.38 -12.61
CA GLY A 278 12.08 -27.88 -12.42
C GLY A 278 12.20 -26.36 -12.43
N GLY A 279 11.10 -25.62 -12.52
CA GLY A 279 11.06 -24.17 -12.40
C GLY A 279 11.26 -23.68 -10.96
N ARG A 280 11.66 -22.42 -10.80
CA ARG A 280 11.92 -21.80 -9.50
C ARG A 280 11.41 -20.37 -9.46
N LEU A 281 10.90 -19.95 -8.31
CA LEU A 281 10.59 -18.55 -8.02
C LEU A 281 11.89 -17.76 -7.96
N GLU A 282 12.08 -16.85 -8.90
CA GLU A 282 13.27 -15.99 -8.99
C GLU A 282 12.95 -14.61 -9.59
N GLY A 283 11.69 -14.16 -9.45
CA GLY A 283 11.26 -12.81 -9.79
C GLY A 283 11.95 -11.72 -8.95
N PRO A 284 11.59 -10.44 -9.14
CA PRO A 284 12.21 -9.31 -8.45
C PRO A 284 12.16 -9.38 -6.91
N GLY A 285 11.13 -10.01 -6.34
CA GLY A 285 11.04 -10.28 -4.90
C GLY A 285 12.08 -11.28 -4.37
N HIS A 286 12.82 -11.92 -5.26
CA HIS A 286 13.90 -12.87 -4.96
C HIS A 286 15.25 -12.41 -5.54
N ALA A 287 15.37 -11.15 -5.96
CA ALA A 287 16.62 -10.61 -6.49
C ALA A 287 17.73 -10.69 -5.42
N GLY A 288 18.92 -11.10 -5.84
CA GLY A 288 20.10 -11.15 -4.96
C GLY A 288 20.60 -9.75 -4.57
N ASP A 289 20.37 -8.75 -5.43
CA ASP A 289 20.63 -7.35 -5.11
C ASP A 289 19.57 -6.80 -4.14
N LEU A 290 20.00 -6.43 -2.94
CA LEU A 290 19.10 -5.98 -1.87
C LEU A 290 18.38 -4.68 -2.23
N ALA A 291 19.00 -3.77 -2.97
CA ALA A 291 18.37 -2.52 -3.38
C ALA A 291 17.24 -2.77 -4.40
N GLN A 292 17.44 -3.67 -5.36
CA GLN A 292 16.42 -4.10 -6.32
C GLN A 292 15.28 -4.84 -5.64
N ARG A 293 15.60 -5.82 -4.78
CA ARG A 293 14.60 -6.58 -4.02
C ARG A 293 13.79 -5.67 -3.11
N GLY A 294 14.46 -4.82 -2.33
CA GLY A 294 13.83 -3.86 -1.44
C GLY A 294 12.95 -2.85 -2.16
N ARG A 295 13.41 -2.35 -3.32
CA ARG A 295 12.60 -1.46 -4.17
C ARG A 295 11.32 -2.12 -4.64
N TYR A 296 11.40 -3.39 -5.05
CA TYR A 296 10.22 -4.17 -5.43
C TYR A 296 9.27 -4.30 -4.25
N LEU A 297 9.75 -4.78 -3.10
CA LEU A 297 8.93 -5.01 -1.90
C LEU A 297 8.28 -3.72 -1.40
N VAL A 298 9.00 -2.61 -1.28
CA VAL A 298 8.43 -1.33 -0.81
C VAL A 298 7.32 -0.81 -1.73
N ARG A 299 7.40 -1.06 -3.03
CA ARG A 299 6.37 -0.66 -4.01
C ARG A 299 5.24 -1.68 -4.14
N ALA A 300 5.53 -2.96 -3.94
CA ALA A 300 4.59 -4.07 -4.03
C ALA A 300 3.75 -4.24 -2.75
N GLU A 301 4.34 -3.99 -1.57
CA GLU A 301 3.75 -4.20 -0.24
C GLU A 301 3.22 -2.88 0.35
N MET A 302 2.71 -1.98 -0.51
CA MET A 302 1.92 -0.80 -0.17
C MET A 302 2.49 0.16 0.90
N CYS A 303 3.80 0.19 1.12
CA CYS A 303 4.43 1.12 2.08
C CYS A 303 4.09 2.59 1.74
N GLY A 304 4.03 2.89 0.44
CA GLY A 304 3.66 4.21 -0.07
C GLY A 304 2.24 4.66 0.26
N LEU A 305 1.32 3.73 0.51
CA LEU A 305 -0.10 4.02 0.81
C LEU A 305 -0.25 4.87 2.07
N CYS A 306 0.47 4.52 3.14
CA CYS A 306 0.40 5.23 4.42
C CYS A 306 1.52 6.27 4.59
N HIS A 307 2.68 6.04 3.99
CA HIS A 307 3.86 6.88 4.20
C HIS A 307 4.07 7.96 3.13
N THR A 308 3.08 8.22 2.27
CA THR A 308 3.13 9.32 1.29
C THR A 308 1.89 10.19 1.44
N GLU A 309 2.06 11.52 1.42
CA GLU A 309 0.94 12.47 1.44
C GLU A 309 0.05 12.27 0.21
N VAL A 310 -1.28 12.38 0.40
CA VAL A 310 -2.27 12.29 -0.69
C VAL A 310 -3.18 13.50 -0.74
N SER A 311 -3.68 13.83 -1.93
CA SER A 311 -4.71 14.86 -2.10
C SER A 311 -6.06 14.34 -1.61
N PRO A 312 -7.05 15.23 -1.42
CA PRO A 312 -8.43 14.83 -1.18
C PRO A 312 -9.00 13.86 -2.22
N HIS A 313 -8.48 13.89 -3.45
CA HIS A 313 -8.88 13.00 -4.55
C HIS A 313 -7.98 11.76 -4.70
N GLY A 314 -7.09 11.50 -3.75
CA GLY A 314 -6.30 10.27 -3.69
C GLY A 314 -5.15 10.19 -4.69
N VAL A 315 -4.67 11.33 -5.19
CA VAL A 315 -3.41 11.43 -5.95
C VAL A 315 -2.26 11.43 -4.93
N TYR A 316 -1.14 10.78 -5.21
CA TYR A 316 0.02 10.78 -4.31
C TYR A 316 0.99 11.92 -4.62
N ARG A 317 1.55 12.50 -3.56
CA ARG A 317 2.57 13.54 -3.66
C ARG A 317 3.97 12.94 -3.86
N GLU A 318 4.40 12.88 -5.12
CA GLU A 318 5.61 12.16 -5.52
C GLU A 318 6.93 12.77 -5.01
N ASP A 319 7.02 14.10 -4.92
CA ASP A 319 8.18 14.80 -4.35
C ASP A 319 8.38 14.52 -2.85
N ARG A 320 7.38 13.92 -2.20
CA ARG A 320 7.39 13.48 -0.81
C ARG A 320 7.13 11.98 -0.66
N TYR A 321 7.47 11.19 -1.67
CA TYR A 321 7.33 9.74 -1.61
C TYR A 321 8.03 9.17 -0.35
N LEU A 322 7.27 8.45 0.47
CA LEU A 322 7.73 7.87 1.75
C LEU A 322 8.15 8.87 2.83
N ALA A 323 7.83 10.16 2.70
CA ALA A 323 8.17 11.19 3.68
C ALA A 323 7.17 11.30 4.86
N GLY A 324 6.12 10.48 4.90
CA GLY A 324 5.13 10.47 5.99
C GLY A 324 4.18 11.66 5.98
N GLY A 325 3.50 11.90 7.10
CA GLY A 325 2.61 13.05 7.30
C GLY A 325 1.11 12.74 7.24
N MET A 326 0.72 11.50 6.94
CA MET A 326 -0.69 11.10 6.88
C MET A 326 -1.23 10.83 8.29
N ARG A 327 -2.42 11.35 8.60
CA ARG A 327 -3.09 11.09 9.87
C ARG A 327 -3.83 9.75 9.86
N VAL A 328 -3.59 8.96 10.89
CA VAL A 328 -4.28 7.71 11.22
C VAL A 328 -4.86 7.82 12.63
N GLY A 329 -6.16 8.09 12.73
CA GLY A 329 -6.89 7.94 13.98
C GLY A 329 -7.11 6.46 14.26
N ALA A 330 -6.80 5.98 15.47
CA ALA A 330 -7.11 4.63 15.91
C ALA A 330 -7.79 4.71 17.27
N PHE A 331 -9.11 4.59 17.29
CA PHE A 331 -9.87 4.65 18.53
C PHE A 331 -9.87 3.28 19.23
N PRO A 332 -9.61 3.19 20.56
CA PRO A 332 -9.35 4.24 21.56
C PRO A 332 -7.86 4.50 21.84
N GLN A 333 -6.94 4.14 20.94
CA GLN A 333 -5.49 4.23 21.20
C GLN A 333 -4.96 5.65 21.04
N GLY A 334 -5.43 6.40 20.05
CA GLY A 334 -4.98 7.75 19.81
C GLY A 334 -5.06 8.19 18.35
N VAL A 335 -4.36 9.28 18.04
CA VAL A 335 -4.15 9.76 16.68
C VAL A 335 -2.66 9.73 16.39
N PHE A 336 -2.30 9.03 15.32
CA PHE A 336 -0.93 8.80 14.87
C PHE A 336 -0.71 9.52 13.55
N ILE A 337 0.51 10.01 13.33
CA ILE A 337 0.93 10.55 12.04
C ILE A 337 1.97 9.60 11.45
N SER A 338 1.81 9.24 10.17
CA SER A 338 2.72 8.31 9.50
C SER A 338 4.13 8.89 9.44
N ARG A 339 5.13 8.04 9.70
CA ARG A 339 6.52 8.47 9.85
C ARG A 339 7.17 8.77 8.50
N ASN A 340 8.12 9.69 8.49
CA ASN A 340 9.11 9.82 7.42
C ASN A 340 10.03 8.59 7.38
N LEU A 341 10.00 7.84 6.28
CA LEU A 341 10.83 6.65 6.04
C LEU A 341 12.08 6.94 5.21
N THR A 342 12.28 8.17 4.75
CA THR A 342 13.48 8.56 4.00
C THR A 342 14.72 8.58 4.90
N PRO A 343 15.96 8.55 4.37
CA PRO A 343 17.17 8.53 5.18
C PRO A 343 17.55 9.92 5.74
N ASP A 344 16.61 10.86 5.83
CA ASP A 344 16.82 12.13 6.51
C ASP A 344 17.30 11.88 7.95
N ALA A 345 18.38 12.59 8.35
CA ALA A 345 19.05 12.34 9.61
C ALA A 345 18.26 12.87 10.82
N ASP A 346 17.44 13.89 10.62
CA ASP A 346 16.79 14.59 11.73
C ASP A 346 15.34 14.14 11.91
N THR A 347 14.63 13.91 10.81
CA THR A 347 13.19 13.60 10.81
C THR A 347 12.89 12.18 10.31
N GLY A 348 13.83 11.55 9.61
CA GLY A 348 13.65 10.24 8.97
C GLY A 348 14.32 9.06 9.70
N LEU A 349 14.81 8.11 8.90
CA LEU A 349 15.52 6.90 9.32
C LEU A 349 17.05 7.03 9.17
N GLY A 350 17.58 8.23 8.92
CA GLY A 350 19.00 8.45 8.65
C GLY A 350 19.91 7.96 9.77
N ARG A 351 19.49 8.13 11.04
CA ARG A 351 20.23 7.67 12.23
C ARG A 351 19.95 6.22 12.63
N TRP A 352 18.96 5.58 12.01
CA TRP A 352 18.65 4.18 12.31
C TRP A 352 19.59 3.26 11.53
N SER A 353 20.05 2.21 12.21
CA SER A 353 20.67 1.06 11.54
C SER A 353 19.62 0.27 10.77
N GLU A 354 20.05 -0.48 9.74
CA GLU A 354 19.15 -1.37 9.01
C GLU A 354 18.48 -2.39 9.94
N GLN A 355 19.20 -2.89 10.95
CA GLN A 355 18.66 -3.81 11.95
C GLN A 355 17.52 -3.18 12.78
N GLN A 356 17.66 -1.92 13.19
CA GLN A 356 16.58 -1.20 13.87
C GLN A 356 15.35 -0.99 12.97
N ILE A 357 15.55 -0.84 11.66
CA ILE A 357 14.44 -0.77 10.69
C ILE A 357 13.77 -2.14 10.58
N VAL A 358 14.54 -3.23 10.52
CA VAL A 358 14.00 -4.61 10.51
C VAL A 358 13.17 -4.90 11.76
N GLU A 359 13.67 -4.56 12.95
CA GLU A 359 12.96 -4.73 14.23
C GLU A 359 11.68 -3.88 14.28
N ALA A 360 11.71 -2.66 13.73
CA ALA A 360 10.53 -1.82 13.65
C ALA A 360 9.46 -2.42 12.72
N LEU A 361 9.87 -2.94 11.56
CA LEU A 361 8.99 -3.54 10.55
C LEU A 361 8.34 -4.84 11.05
N ARG A 362 9.16 -5.73 11.61
CA ARG A 362 8.74 -7.10 11.95
C ARG A 362 8.17 -7.23 13.35
N ASP A 363 8.72 -6.47 14.28
CA ASP A 363 8.46 -6.67 15.71
C ASP A 363 7.77 -5.47 16.35
N GLY A 364 7.53 -4.41 15.56
CA GLY A 364 7.00 -3.16 16.06
C GLY A 364 7.94 -2.49 17.06
N ARG A 365 9.24 -2.77 17.04
CA ARG A 365 10.22 -2.23 17.99
C ARG A 365 11.08 -1.16 17.33
N ALA A 366 10.74 0.10 17.58
CA ALA A 366 11.52 1.24 17.12
C ALA A 366 12.45 1.76 18.22
N PRO A 367 13.57 2.42 17.87
CA PRO A 367 14.37 3.17 18.82
C PRO A 367 13.52 4.10 19.70
N GLY A 368 13.54 3.85 21.01
CA GLY A 368 12.85 4.64 22.02
C GLY A 368 11.34 4.41 22.16
N ARG A 369 10.69 3.53 21.36
CA ARG A 369 9.25 3.24 21.50
C ARG A 369 8.80 1.96 20.80
N THR A 370 7.70 1.37 21.28
CA THR A 370 6.98 0.31 20.55
C THR A 370 5.94 0.94 19.60
N LEU A 371 5.81 0.38 18.39
CA LEU A 371 4.85 0.81 17.39
C LEU A 371 3.47 0.23 17.67
N ASN A 372 2.46 1.09 17.55
CA ASN A 372 1.07 0.70 17.66
C ASN A 372 0.66 -0.09 16.41
N PHE A 373 0.08 -1.28 16.60
CA PHE A 373 -0.26 -2.16 15.49
C PHE A 373 -1.47 -1.68 14.66
N TRP A 374 -2.27 -0.75 15.18
CA TRP A 374 -3.35 -0.10 14.42
C TRP A 374 -2.85 1.05 13.55
N GLY A 375 -1.76 1.71 13.95
CA GLY A 375 -1.10 2.74 13.15
C GLY A 375 -0.11 2.18 12.11
N MET A 376 0.37 0.95 12.33
CA MET A 376 1.22 0.22 11.40
C MET A 376 1.00 -1.29 11.58
N PRO A 377 0.61 -2.05 10.54
CA PRO A 377 0.18 -3.46 10.66
C PRO A 377 1.35 -4.45 10.81
N TRP A 378 2.32 -4.15 11.68
CA TRP A 378 3.55 -4.93 11.85
C TRP A 378 3.29 -6.40 12.24
N MET A 379 2.14 -6.71 12.87
CA MET A 379 1.74 -8.08 13.19
C MET A 379 1.62 -9.01 11.97
N TYR A 380 1.28 -8.45 10.81
CA TYR A 380 1.21 -9.18 9.54
C TYR A 380 2.56 -9.14 8.81
N LEU A 381 3.30 -8.04 8.95
CA LEU A 381 4.67 -7.88 8.44
C LEU A 381 5.71 -8.71 9.22
N HIS A 382 5.39 -9.21 10.41
CA HIS A 382 6.22 -10.16 11.12
C HIS A 382 6.48 -11.44 10.29
N ALA A 383 5.60 -11.74 9.34
CA ALA A 383 5.74 -12.83 8.38
C ALA A 383 6.76 -12.56 7.25
N LEU A 384 7.27 -11.32 7.11
CA LEU A 384 8.39 -11.02 6.21
C LEU A 384 9.52 -12.04 6.43
N ALA A 385 10.25 -12.40 5.38
CA ALA A 385 11.50 -13.14 5.57
C ALA A 385 12.59 -12.19 6.06
N ASP A 386 13.62 -12.71 6.73
CA ASP A 386 14.71 -11.87 7.25
C ASP A 386 15.40 -11.10 6.11
N ASP A 387 15.63 -11.77 4.98
CA ASP A 387 16.22 -11.15 3.80
C ASP A 387 15.29 -10.12 3.14
N ASP A 388 13.97 -10.33 3.17
CA ASP A 388 12.99 -9.37 2.65
C ASP A 388 12.98 -8.10 3.50
N ALA A 389 12.93 -8.25 4.84
CA ALA A 389 12.98 -7.11 5.76
C ALA A 389 14.31 -6.36 5.66
N ARG A 390 15.44 -7.06 5.51
CA ARG A 390 16.76 -6.45 5.27
C ARG A 390 16.81 -5.73 3.93
N ALA A 391 16.27 -6.31 2.86
CA ALA A 391 16.20 -5.68 1.56
C ALA A 391 15.38 -4.38 1.59
N ILE A 392 14.22 -4.40 2.26
CA ILE A 392 13.42 -3.18 2.51
C ILE A 392 14.24 -2.14 3.26
N ALA A 393 14.85 -2.51 4.40
CA ALA A 393 15.66 -1.60 5.19
C ALA A 393 16.80 -0.98 4.37
N HIS A 394 17.53 -1.81 3.61
CA HIS A 394 18.61 -1.38 2.74
C HIS A 394 18.13 -0.39 1.69
N TYR A 395 17.06 -0.71 0.96
CA TYR A 395 16.50 0.18 -0.07
C TYR A 395 16.04 1.52 0.51
N LEU A 396 15.38 1.53 1.67
CA LEU A 396 14.96 2.79 2.31
C LEU A 396 16.15 3.73 2.59
N LYS A 397 17.33 3.18 2.90
CA LYS A 397 18.56 3.98 3.08
C LYS A 397 19.13 4.54 1.78
N THR A 398 18.74 4.01 0.62
CA THR A 398 19.18 4.49 -0.71
C THR A 398 18.31 5.62 -1.27
N LEU A 399 17.16 5.90 -0.65
CA LEU A 399 16.24 6.94 -1.11
C LEU A 399 16.85 8.34 -0.96
N PRO A 400 16.41 9.33 -1.77
CA PRO A 400 16.68 10.72 -1.46
C PRO A 400 16.13 11.09 -0.08
N ALA A 401 16.92 11.80 0.73
CA ALA A 401 16.47 12.32 2.01
C ALA A 401 15.45 13.44 1.79
N VAL A 402 14.32 13.37 2.50
CA VAL A 402 13.31 14.44 2.54
C VAL A 402 13.10 14.83 3.98
N HIS A 403 13.33 16.11 4.31
CA HIS A 403 13.07 16.61 5.65
C HIS A 403 11.57 16.84 5.85
N ASN A 404 10.97 16.13 6.80
CA ASN A 404 9.54 16.25 7.13
C ASN A 404 9.31 15.86 8.59
N GLU A 405 9.16 16.85 9.47
CA GLU A 405 9.06 16.64 10.91
C GLU A 405 7.69 16.06 11.29
N ILE A 406 7.68 14.84 11.82
CA ILE A 406 6.45 14.14 12.21
C ILE A 406 6.27 14.28 13.72
N PRO A 407 5.16 14.89 14.18
CA PRO A 407 4.93 15.10 15.60
C PRO A 407 4.60 13.79 16.33
N HIS A 408 4.66 13.80 17.67
CA HIS A 408 4.33 12.61 18.46
C HIS A 408 2.83 12.26 18.38
N ALA A 409 2.50 11.00 18.67
CA ALA A 409 1.11 10.56 18.66
C ALA A 409 0.33 11.14 19.86
N LEU A 410 -0.95 11.46 19.65
CA LEU A 410 -1.84 11.89 20.72
C LEU A 410 -2.61 10.70 21.28
N GLY A 411 -2.43 10.37 22.56
CA GLY A 411 -3.11 9.25 23.23
C GLY A 411 -4.28 9.67 24.12
N TYR A 412 -5.39 8.92 24.09
CA TYR A 412 -6.55 9.15 24.96
C TYR A 412 -6.20 9.05 26.46
N GLY A 413 -7.07 9.61 27.31
CA GLY A 413 -6.98 9.47 28.76
C GLY A 413 -7.05 8.01 29.20
N VAL A 414 -6.48 7.71 30.36
CA VAL A 414 -6.39 6.35 30.91
C VAL A 414 -7.78 5.79 31.19
N VAL A 415 -8.69 6.60 31.74
CA VAL A 415 -10.06 6.15 32.07
C VAL A 415 -10.81 5.75 30.81
N GLU A 416 -10.75 6.59 29.77
CA GLU A 416 -11.41 6.33 28.50
C GLU A 416 -10.84 5.08 27.83
N THR A 417 -9.51 4.99 27.78
CA THR A 417 -8.81 3.84 27.19
C THR A 417 -9.17 2.54 27.90
N LEU A 418 -9.17 2.53 29.24
CA LEU A 418 -9.51 1.33 30.02
C LEU A 418 -10.98 0.95 29.84
N TRP A 419 -11.89 1.92 29.88
CA TRP A 419 -13.31 1.65 29.66
C TRP A 419 -13.55 1.08 28.26
N ALA A 420 -12.99 1.70 27.23
CA ALA A 420 -13.15 1.26 25.85
C ALA A 420 -12.60 -0.14 25.62
N LYS A 421 -11.49 -0.50 26.29
CA LYS A 421 -10.94 -1.87 26.28
C LYS A 421 -11.82 -2.88 27.02
N LEU A 422 -12.45 -2.49 28.12
CA LEU A 422 -13.28 -3.39 28.95
C LEU A 422 -14.69 -3.59 28.42
N ARG A 423 -15.30 -2.55 27.85
CA ARG A 423 -16.71 -2.52 27.44
C ARG A 423 -16.92 -2.57 25.93
N GLY A 424 -15.87 -2.38 25.14
CA GLY A 424 -15.93 -2.35 23.68
C GLY A 424 -16.60 -1.08 23.16
N GLY A 425 -15.80 -0.05 22.91
CA GLY A 425 -16.25 1.17 22.21
C GLY A 425 -16.15 2.46 23.02
N ASP A 426 -16.62 3.55 22.41
CA ASP A 426 -16.52 4.91 22.96
C ASP A 426 -17.34 5.07 24.24
N VAL A 427 -16.74 5.68 25.27
CA VAL A 427 -17.36 5.90 26.58
C VAL A 427 -18.55 6.85 26.51
N LEU A 428 -18.48 7.83 25.61
CA LEU A 428 -19.45 8.91 25.50
C LEU A 428 -20.60 8.55 24.55
N ILE A 429 -20.31 7.80 23.49
CA ILE A 429 -21.24 7.58 22.37
C ILE A 429 -21.31 6.13 21.89
N ALA A 430 -20.66 5.19 22.58
CA ALA A 430 -20.70 3.75 22.30
C ALA A 430 -20.27 3.34 20.87
N ARG A 431 -19.44 4.15 20.20
CA ARG A 431 -18.96 3.84 18.84
C ARG A 431 -17.96 2.68 18.86
N PRO A 432 -18.01 1.76 17.87
CA PRO A 432 -17.05 0.67 17.76
C PRO A 432 -15.63 1.19 17.42
N PRO A 433 -14.58 0.39 17.65
CA PRO A 433 -13.22 0.74 17.25
C PRO A 433 -13.12 0.92 15.73
N VAL A 434 -12.64 2.10 15.32
CA VAL A 434 -12.47 2.49 13.92
C VAL A 434 -11.08 3.05 13.70
N LEU A 435 -10.60 2.91 12.47
CA LEU A 435 -9.50 3.71 11.97
C LEU A 435 -10.03 4.85 11.11
N THR A 436 -9.49 6.04 11.27
CA THR A 436 -9.80 7.16 10.36
C THR A 436 -8.55 7.65 9.67
N TYR A 437 -8.67 7.97 8.39
CA TYR A 437 -7.61 8.51 7.56
C TYR A 437 -8.07 9.86 7.03
N ALA A 438 -7.25 10.88 7.26
CA ALA A 438 -7.53 12.23 6.79
C ALA A 438 -6.51 12.62 5.71
N PRO A 439 -6.95 13.21 4.59
CA PRO A 439 -6.04 13.77 3.59
C PRO A 439 -5.32 15.00 4.14
N GLY A 440 -4.19 15.34 3.52
CA GLY A 440 -3.34 16.46 3.95
C GLY A 440 -2.17 16.04 4.83
N SER A 441 -1.25 16.97 5.02
CA SER A 441 -0.07 16.80 5.87
C SER A 441 -0.38 17.22 7.29
N PHE A 442 -0.04 16.37 8.23
CA PHE A 442 -0.06 16.63 9.67
C PHE A 442 1.36 16.70 10.24
N ALA A 443 2.36 16.86 9.37
CA ALA A 443 3.71 17.20 9.76
C ALA A 443 3.73 18.56 10.47
N HIS A 444 4.70 18.73 11.38
CA HIS A 444 4.94 20.01 12.03
C HIS A 444 5.57 20.98 11.04
N THR A 445 5.06 22.21 11.01
CA THR A 445 5.53 23.26 10.10
C THR A 445 5.97 24.52 10.86
N SER A 446 5.24 24.91 11.91
CA SER A 446 5.59 26.02 12.80
C SER A 446 4.64 26.09 14.01
N GLY A 447 5.01 26.86 15.04
CA GLY A 447 4.16 27.11 16.21
C GLY A 447 4.15 25.97 17.24
N LEU A 448 3.27 26.10 18.24
CA LEU A 448 3.12 25.11 19.30
C LEU A 448 2.48 23.84 18.71
N SER A 449 3.23 22.74 18.70
CA SER A 449 2.74 21.48 18.16
C SER A 449 1.73 20.81 19.11
N PRO A 450 0.68 20.15 18.60
CA PRO A 450 -0.36 19.57 19.46
C PRO A 450 0.15 18.57 20.49
N ASP A 451 1.14 17.77 20.12
CA ASP A 451 1.82 16.83 21.01
C ASP A 451 2.45 17.51 22.24
N ARG A 452 2.97 18.73 22.12
CA ARG A 452 3.53 19.47 23.26
C ARG A 452 2.46 19.87 24.28
N VAL A 453 1.24 20.14 23.82
CA VAL A 453 0.11 20.40 24.71
C VAL A 453 -0.26 19.12 25.46
N GLN A 454 -0.28 17.97 24.78
CA GLN A 454 -0.50 16.70 25.44
C GLN A 454 0.61 16.35 26.45
N ASP A 455 1.88 16.57 26.10
CA ASP A 455 3.00 16.39 27.03
C ASP A 455 2.82 17.25 28.28
N ALA A 456 2.37 18.50 28.13
CA ALA A 456 2.09 19.40 29.25
C ALA A 456 0.93 18.89 30.12
N LEU A 457 -0.13 18.33 29.52
CA LEU A 457 -1.24 17.71 30.27
C LEU A 457 -0.77 16.49 31.05
N VAL A 458 0.05 15.63 30.44
CA VAL A 458 0.65 14.46 31.10
C VAL A 458 1.57 14.90 32.25
N ALA A 459 2.43 15.90 32.03
CA ALA A 459 3.29 16.45 33.07
C ALA A 459 2.45 17.05 34.23
N ALA A 460 1.36 17.76 33.92
CA ALA A 460 0.45 18.29 34.93
C ALA A 460 -0.21 17.18 35.77
N GLN A 461 -0.58 16.05 35.15
CA GLN A 461 -1.10 14.88 35.90
C GLN A 461 -0.08 14.37 36.92
N TRP A 462 1.19 14.27 36.52
CA TRP A 462 2.28 13.86 37.42
C TRP A 462 2.49 14.85 38.56
N VAL A 463 2.47 16.14 38.27
CA VAL A 463 2.59 17.19 39.30
C VAL A 463 1.43 17.12 40.29
N VAL A 464 0.18 16.96 39.81
CA VAL A 464 -1.00 16.82 40.69
C VAL A 464 -0.88 15.61 41.60
N LEU A 465 -0.41 14.46 41.09
CA LEU A 465 -0.18 13.27 41.90
C LEU A 465 0.91 13.51 42.95
N ALA A 466 2.05 14.07 42.56
CA ALA A 466 3.16 14.35 43.46
C ALA A 466 2.75 15.34 44.58
N LEU A 467 2.11 16.46 44.22
CA LEU A 467 1.61 17.44 45.18
C LEU A 467 0.51 16.85 46.08
N GLY A 468 -0.34 15.99 45.53
CA GLY A 468 -1.37 15.27 46.27
C GLY A 468 -0.80 14.35 47.34
N ILE A 469 0.25 13.59 47.00
CA ILE A 469 0.99 12.73 47.95
C ILE A 469 1.60 13.57 49.08
N VAL A 470 2.27 14.69 48.74
CA VAL A 470 2.86 15.60 49.73
C VAL A 470 1.78 16.21 50.63
N ALA A 471 0.70 16.74 50.05
CA ALA A 471 -0.40 17.32 50.80
C ALA A 471 -1.09 16.28 51.70
N PHE A 472 -1.24 15.03 51.25
CA PHE A 472 -1.82 13.95 52.02
C PHE A 472 -0.98 13.61 53.25
N ALA A 473 0.35 13.60 53.11
CA ALA A 473 1.27 13.42 54.22
C ALA A 473 1.16 14.57 55.24
N LEU A 474 0.95 15.81 54.78
CA LEU A 474 0.89 17.02 55.60
C LEU A 474 -0.47 17.28 56.28
N ALA A 475 -1.58 16.77 55.74
CA ALA A 475 -2.96 17.05 56.18
C ALA A 475 -3.37 16.41 57.53
N ALA A 476 -2.43 15.95 58.36
CA ALA A 476 -2.70 15.41 59.70
C ALA A 476 -2.22 16.38 60.82
N PRO A 477 -2.99 16.54 61.92
CA PRO A 477 -2.60 17.39 63.06
C PRO A 477 -1.23 16.99 63.60
N ARG A 478 -0.40 17.96 64.05
CA ARG A 478 1.00 17.72 64.47
C ARG A 478 1.18 16.56 65.48
N GLY A 479 0.19 16.26 66.32
CA GLY A 479 0.19 15.13 67.28
C GLY A 479 -0.46 13.81 66.80
N ARG A 480 -1.01 13.75 65.58
CA ARG A 480 -1.68 12.57 64.98
C ARG A 480 -1.17 12.25 63.55
N ARG A 481 0.03 12.73 63.20
CA ARG A 481 0.64 12.45 61.88
C ARG A 481 0.95 10.97 61.68
N LEU A 482 1.30 10.29 62.76
CA LEU A 482 1.48 8.85 62.81
C LEU A 482 0.16 8.17 63.18
N PRO A 483 -0.26 7.12 62.46
CA PRO A 483 -1.44 6.35 62.81
C PRO A 483 -1.33 5.76 64.23
N GLN A 484 -2.40 5.83 65.00
CA GLN A 484 -2.43 5.36 66.40
C GLN A 484 -2.98 3.93 66.53
N SER A 485 -3.43 3.32 65.43
CA SER A 485 -3.97 1.95 65.40
C SER A 485 -3.39 1.17 64.21
N ALA A 486 -3.34 -0.16 64.33
CA ALA A 486 -2.89 -1.04 63.24
C ALA A 486 -3.69 -0.82 61.94
N LEU A 487 -5.02 -0.68 62.04
CA LEU A 487 -5.88 -0.33 60.90
C LEU A 487 -5.57 1.05 60.31
N GLY A 488 -5.17 2.03 61.13
CA GLY A 488 -4.73 3.34 60.66
C GLY A 488 -3.39 3.28 59.91
N TRP A 489 -2.48 2.41 60.36
CA TRP A 489 -1.21 2.12 59.66
C TRP A 489 -1.45 1.41 58.35
N VAL A 490 -2.37 0.44 58.29
CA VAL A 490 -2.81 -0.20 57.05
C VAL A 490 -3.43 0.81 56.08
N GLY A 491 -4.31 1.70 56.55
CA GLY A 491 -4.93 2.73 55.70
C GLY A 491 -3.96 3.81 55.21
N ALA A 492 -2.98 4.21 56.04
CA ALA A 492 -1.94 5.16 55.64
C ALA A 492 -0.93 4.51 54.68
N ALA A 493 -0.53 3.27 54.94
CA ALA A 493 0.29 2.47 54.02
C ALA A 493 -0.44 2.23 52.71
N ALA A 494 -1.75 1.94 52.72
CA ALA A 494 -2.54 1.83 51.50
C ALA A 494 -2.54 3.15 50.70
N ALA A 495 -2.73 4.32 51.33
CA ALA A 495 -2.68 5.58 50.60
C ALA A 495 -1.27 5.96 50.09
N ILE A 496 -0.20 5.61 50.82
CA ILE A 496 1.19 5.93 50.47
C ILE A 496 1.79 4.89 49.49
N VAL A 497 1.28 3.66 49.49
CA VAL A 497 1.79 2.56 48.66
C VAL A 497 0.81 2.25 47.53
N VAL A 498 -0.48 2.06 47.80
CA VAL A 498 -1.46 1.63 46.78
C VAL A 498 -1.76 2.74 45.78
N LEU A 499 -1.80 4.01 46.16
CA LEU A 499 -2.05 5.09 45.18
C LEU A 499 -0.83 5.34 44.28
N PRO A 500 0.41 5.44 44.79
CA PRO A 500 1.59 5.48 43.93
C PRO A 500 1.79 4.17 43.17
N ALA A 501 1.49 3.01 43.75
CA ALA A 501 1.54 1.74 43.03
C ALA A 501 0.44 1.66 41.96
N ALA A 502 -0.77 2.16 42.18
CA ALA A 502 -1.83 2.21 41.18
C ALA A 502 -1.52 3.24 40.09
N ALA A 503 -0.90 4.38 40.44
CA ALA A 503 -0.40 5.35 39.49
C ALA A 503 0.80 4.81 38.71
N LEU A 504 1.71 4.06 39.35
CA LEU A 504 2.85 3.40 38.73
C LEU A 504 2.40 2.23 37.86
N VAL A 505 1.38 1.46 38.28
CA VAL A 505 0.76 0.41 37.48
C VAL A 505 -0.02 1.03 36.33
N GLY A 506 -0.75 2.13 36.54
CA GLY A 506 -1.42 2.88 35.49
C GLY A 506 -0.43 3.47 34.49
N TRP A 507 0.69 4.02 34.97
CA TRP A 507 1.81 4.49 34.17
C TRP A 507 2.48 3.36 33.42
N ALA A 508 2.76 2.23 34.07
CA ALA A 508 3.29 1.05 33.41
C ALA A 508 2.30 0.57 32.34
N VAL A 509 1.01 0.44 32.63
CA VAL A 509 0.00 0.03 31.65
C VAL A 509 -0.11 1.03 30.47
N TYR A 510 0.20 2.30 30.70
CA TYR A 510 0.14 3.37 29.70
C TYR A 510 1.44 3.49 28.86
N GLU A 511 2.60 3.61 29.51
CA GLU A 511 3.94 3.78 28.89
C GLU A 511 4.57 2.47 28.46
N THR A 512 4.28 1.38 29.16
CA THR A 512 4.63 0.03 28.71
C THR A 512 3.35 -0.63 28.18
N PRO A 513 2.97 -0.35 26.92
CA PRO A 513 1.87 -1.08 26.30
C PRO A 513 2.15 -2.56 26.51
N ALA A 514 1.14 -3.35 26.91
CA ALA A 514 1.30 -4.79 27.17
C ALA A 514 2.07 -5.54 26.05
N LEU A 515 2.06 -4.97 24.84
CA LEU A 515 2.84 -5.37 23.67
C LEU A 515 4.37 -5.35 23.85
N GLY A 516 4.93 -4.45 24.66
CA GLY A 516 6.37 -4.33 24.86
C GLY A 516 6.98 -5.50 25.65
N PHE A 517 6.20 -6.14 26.52
CA PHE A 517 6.63 -7.32 27.30
C PHE A 517 6.28 -8.65 26.64
N LEU A 518 5.26 -8.65 25.77
CA LEU A 518 4.89 -9.85 25.02
C LEU A 518 5.90 -10.06 23.89
N PRO A 519 6.37 -11.30 23.67
CA PRO A 519 7.16 -11.62 22.48
C PRO A 519 6.37 -11.24 21.22
N PRO A 520 6.97 -10.50 20.26
CA PRO A 520 6.32 -10.11 19.02
C PRO A 520 5.67 -11.27 18.28
N GLU A 521 6.32 -12.44 18.34
CA GLU A 521 5.85 -13.69 17.72
C GLU A 521 4.48 -14.11 18.28
N ARG A 522 4.24 -13.93 19.58
CA ARG A 522 2.95 -14.28 20.20
C ARG A 522 1.85 -13.33 19.76
N ILE A 523 2.16 -12.05 19.60
CA ILE A 523 1.21 -11.03 19.12
C ILE A 523 0.86 -11.32 17.65
N ALA A 524 1.88 -11.52 16.81
CA ALA A 524 1.73 -11.88 15.42
C ALA A 524 0.94 -13.19 15.26
N GLN A 525 1.21 -14.20 16.08
CA GLN A 525 0.45 -15.46 16.07
C GLN A 525 -1.02 -15.26 16.45
N GLY A 526 -1.33 -14.37 17.39
CA GLY A 526 -2.72 -14.02 17.71
C GLY A 526 -3.45 -13.33 16.56
N ALA A 527 -2.76 -12.47 15.82
CA ALA A 527 -3.34 -11.70 14.73
C ALA A 527 -3.43 -12.48 13.40
N ALA A 528 -2.37 -13.17 13.01
CA ALA A 528 -2.19 -13.81 11.70
C ALA A 528 -2.13 -15.34 11.78
N GLY A 529 -2.15 -15.94 12.98
CA GLY A 529 -2.01 -17.39 13.15
C GLY A 529 -3.17 -18.20 12.58
N SER A 530 -4.36 -17.60 12.44
CA SER A 530 -5.52 -18.25 11.79
C SER A 530 -5.54 -18.09 10.27
N ILE A 531 -4.53 -17.45 9.66
CA ILE A 531 -4.34 -17.48 8.21
C ILE A 531 -4.08 -18.95 7.80
N PRO A 532 -4.95 -19.55 6.96
CA PRO A 532 -4.86 -20.95 6.59
C PRO A 532 -3.46 -21.36 6.13
N ARG A 533 -3.04 -22.55 6.57
CA ARG A 533 -1.81 -23.20 6.11
C ARG A 533 -2.24 -24.40 5.27
N PRO A 534 -2.28 -24.27 3.93
CA PRO A 534 -2.68 -25.39 3.09
C PRO A 534 -1.68 -26.53 3.21
N ASP A 535 -2.18 -27.76 3.22
CA ASP A 535 -1.32 -28.94 3.11
C ASP A 535 -0.77 -29.01 1.68
N VAL A 536 0.53 -28.79 1.55
CA VAL A 536 1.25 -28.84 0.28
C VAL A 536 2.07 -30.10 0.11
N SER A 537 2.01 -31.05 1.05
CA SER A 537 2.85 -32.26 1.05
C SER A 537 2.61 -33.17 -0.16
N GLY A 538 1.37 -33.22 -0.67
CA GLY A 538 0.99 -33.96 -1.87
C GLY A 538 1.11 -33.17 -3.18
N LEU A 539 1.53 -31.90 -3.15
CA LEU A 539 1.66 -31.08 -4.35
C LEU A 539 3.05 -31.22 -4.97
N PRO A 540 3.19 -31.09 -6.30
CA PRO A 540 4.49 -30.88 -6.93
C PRO A 540 5.23 -29.71 -6.28
N ARG A 541 6.56 -29.82 -6.17
CA ARG A 541 7.43 -28.84 -5.49
C ARG A 541 7.14 -27.40 -5.93
N GLU A 542 6.95 -27.19 -7.22
CA GLU A 542 6.72 -25.89 -7.85
C GLU A 542 5.38 -25.28 -7.44
N ARG A 543 4.33 -26.10 -7.42
CA ARG A 543 3.01 -25.69 -6.94
C ARG A 543 3.02 -25.42 -5.44
N ALA A 544 3.71 -26.25 -4.66
CA ALA A 544 3.92 -26.02 -3.23
C ALA A 544 4.62 -24.68 -2.98
N ALA A 545 5.67 -24.36 -3.74
CA ALA A 545 6.40 -23.10 -3.65
C ALA A 545 5.50 -21.88 -3.99
N LEU A 546 4.70 -21.96 -5.05
CA LEU A 546 3.74 -20.92 -5.41
C LEU A 546 2.69 -20.68 -4.31
N VAL A 547 2.12 -21.74 -3.77
CA VAL A 547 1.13 -21.63 -2.68
C VAL A 547 1.76 -21.04 -1.41
N GLN A 548 2.99 -21.44 -1.07
CA GLN A 548 3.73 -20.87 0.06
C GLN A 548 4.03 -19.38 -0.13
N ARG A 549 4.48 -18.98 -1.34
CA ARG A 549 4.70 -17.57 -1.69
C ARG A 549 3.39 -16.78 -1.68
N GLY A 550 2.30 -17.35 -2.17
CA GLY A 550 0.99 -16.71 -2.14
C GLY A 550 0.49 -16.48 -0.73
N ARG A 551 0.69 -17.44 0.18
CA ARG A 551 0.36 -17.28 1.61
C ARG A 551 1.19 -16.17 2.24
N TYR A 552 2.48 -16.10 1.91
CA TYR A 552 3.38 -15.04 2.36
C TYR A 552 2.83 -13.67 1.93
N LEU A 553 2.54 -13.49 0.64
CA LEU A 553 1.96 -12.26 0.09
C LEU A 553 0.61 -11.90 0.73
N PHE A 554 -0.27 -12.89 0.93
CA PHE A 554 -1.57 -12.69 1.58
C PHE A 554 -1.46 -12.08 2.99
N SER A 555 -0.38 -12.41 3.70
CA SER A 555 -0.05 -11.80 4.99
C SER A 555 0.57 -10.42 4.81
N VAL A 556 1.75 -10.33 4.18
CA VAL A 556 2.58 -9.11 4.20
C VAL A 556 2.01 -7.98 3.34
N ALA A 557 1.24 -8.29 2.31
CA ALA A 557 0.51 -7.30 1.51
C ALA A 557 -0.88 -6.96 2.08
N SER A 558 -1.12 -7.25 3.36
CA SER A 558 -2.33 -6.87 4.10
C SER A 558 -3.66 -7.39 3.52
N CYS A 559 -3.64 -8.42 2.66
CA CYS A 559 -4.88 -9.05 2.19
C CYS A 559 -5.70 -9.60 3.37
N ALA A 560 -5.02 -10.28 4.30
CA ALA A 560 -5.63 -10.80 5.52
C ALA A 560 -6.22 -9.70 6.43
N TYR A 561 -5.62 -8.52 6.43
CA TYR A 561 -6.10 -7.38 7.22
C TYR A 561 -7.44 -6.84 6.68
N CYS A 562 -7.54 -6.64 5.37
CA CYS A 562 -8.75 -6.11 4.74
C CYS A 562 -9.84 -7.17 4.55
N HIS A 563 -9.46 -8.38 4.14
CA HIS A 563 -10.38 -9.45 3.76
C HIS A 563 -10.56 -10.52 4.84
N THR A 564 -10.03 -10.32 6.05
CA THR A 564 -9.93 -11.31 7.14
C THR A 564 -8.97 -12.46 6.83
N ASN A 565 -8.52 -13.17 7.87
CA ASN A 565 -7.55 -14.26 7.74
C ASN A 565 -8.01 -15.43 6.86
N VAL A 566 -9.31 -15.64 6.72
CA VAL A 566 -9.90 -16.71 5.88
C VAL A 566 -10.45 -16.19 4.55
N GLY A 567 -10.25 -14.90 4.26
CA GLY A 567 -10.75 -14.28 3.03
C GLY A 567 -12.27 -14.06 2.99
N ALA A 568 -12.96 -14.04 4.13
CA ALA A 568 -14.42 -13.83 4.20
C ALA A 568 -14.86 -12.43 3.76
N GLY A 569 -13.99 -11.42 3.81
CA GLY A 569 -14.34 -10.03 3.56
C GLY A 569 -15.29 -9.44 4.61
N GLY A 570 -15.99 -8.39 4.22
CA GLY A 570 -17.04 -7.74 5.02
C GLY A 570 -16.57 -6.58 5.89
N SER A 571 -15.30 -6.18 5.81
CA SER A 571 -14.78 -4.97 6.45
C SER A 571 -15.37 -3.75 5.74
N LYS A 572 -15.90 -2.80 6.52
CA LYS A 572 -16.57 -1.61 6.02
C LYS A 572 -15.58 -0.45 5.90
N LEU A 573 -15.62 0.23 4.76
CA LEU A 573 -14.89 1.45 4.45
C LEU A 573 -15.94 2.49 4.04
N SER A 574 -15.97 3.68 4.67
CA SER A 574 -16.89 4.76 4.28
C SER A 574 -16.17 6.11 4.27
N GLY A 575 -16.58 7.00 3.36
CA GLY A 575 -16.06 8.35 3.24
C GLY A 575 -16.59 9.04 1.99
N GLY A 576 -15.84 10.01 1.45
CA GLY A 576 -16.20 10.73 0.23
C GLY A 576 -16.32 9.88 -1.05
N LEU A 577 -15.97 8.59 -0.97
CA LEU A 577 -16.11 7.59 -2.04
C LEU A 577 -17.39 6.74 -1.92
N GLY A 578 -18.24 6.99 -0.92
CA GLY A 578 -19.38 6.13 -0.57
C GLY A 578 -19.03 5.09 0.48
N THR A 579 -19.85 4.04 0.57
CA THR A 579 -19.62 2.89 1.46
C THR A 579 -19.20 1.66 0.65
N ILE A 580 -17.98 1.17 0.89
CA ILE A 580 -17.41 -0.04 0.29
C ILE A 580 -17.29 -1.13 1.36
N TYR A 581 -17.57 -2.37 0.98
CA TYR A 581 -17.29 -3.55 1.79
C TYR A 581 -16.20 -4.37 1.11
N THR A 582 -15.21 -4.84 1.86
CA THR A 582 -14.17 -5.71 1.31
C THR A 582 -14.81 -6.99 0.78
N PRO A 583 -14.58 -7.37 -0.49
CA PRO A 583 -15.16 -8.57 -1.06
C PRO A 583 -14.78 -9.84 -0.30
N ASN A 584 -15.67 -10.83 -0.31
CA ASN A 584 -15.31 -12.19 0.03
C ASN A 584 -14.40 -12.74 -1.08
N ILE A 585 -13.17 -13.10 -0.71
CA ILE A 585 -12.13 -13.63 -1.60
C ILE A 585 -11.79 -15.09 -1.31
N SER A 586 -12.64 -15.78 -0.55
CA SER A 586 -12.53 -17.21 -0.28
C SER A 586 -12.75 -18.05 -1.55
N SER A 587 -12.52 -19.36 -1.47
CA SER A 587 -12.78 -20.27 -2.58
C SER A 587 -14.26 -20.58 -2.82
N ASP A 588 -15.19 -19.94 -2.10
CA ASP A 588 -16.62 -20.15 -2.27
C ASP A 588 -17.06 -19.79 -3.70
N VAL A 589 -17.89 -20.63 -4.31
CA VAL A 589 -18.29 -20.49 -5.72
C VAL A 589 -19.31 -19.37 -5.97
N LYS A 590 -20.07 -18.96 -4.96
CA LYS A 590 -21.16 -17.99 -5.08
C LYS A 590 -20.82 -16.65 -4.43
N ALA A 591 -20.35 -16.68 -3.19
CA ALA A 591 -19.98 -15.52 -2.41
C ALA A 591 -18.52 -15.10 -2.66
N GLY A 592 -17.64 -16.05 -2.95
CA GLY A 592 -16.20 -15.84 -3.12
C GLY A 592 -15.72 -15.84 -4.59
N LEU A 593 -14.45 -16.20 -4.76
CA LEU A 593 -13.76 -16.25 -6.06
C LEU A 593 -13.83 -17.63 -6.73
N GLY A 594 -14.51 -18.61 -6.14
CA GLY A 594 -14.51 -19.99 -6.63
C GLY A 594 -14.93 -20.14 -8.10
N ALA A 595 -15.86 -19.32 -8.57
CA ALA A 595 -16.33 -19.31 -9.96
C ALA A 595 -15.57 -18.36 -10.90
N TRP A 596 -14.62 -17.56 -10.40
CA TRP A 596 -13.81 -16.65 -11.22
C TRP A 596 -12.68 -17.44 -11.89
N SER A 597 -12.22 -17.02 -13.06
CA SER A 597 -10.98 -17.58 -13.65
C SER A 597 -9.74 -16.98 -12.96
N ASP A 598 -8.59 -17.63 -13.10
CA ASP A 598 -7.33 -17.12 -12.55
C ASP A 598 -6.96 -15.76 -13.17
N GLU A 599 -7.22 -15.56 -14.46
CA GLU A 599 -7.01 -14.29 -15.18
C GLU A 599 -7.92 -13.17 -14.66
N GLN A 600 -9.18 -13.50 -14.33
CA GLN A 600 -10.12 -12.54 -13.76
C GLN A 600 -9.69 -12.10 -12.36
N ILE A 601 -9.20 -13.03 -11.53
CA ILE A 601 -8.65 -12.72 -10.21
C ILE A 601 -7.38 -11.86 -10.36
N ALA A 602 -6.46 -12.28 -11.24
CA ALA A 602 -5.22 -11.55 -11.51
C ALA A 602 -5.49 -10.12 -12.00
N ARG A 603 -6.46 -9.93 -12.91
CA ARG A 603 -6.87 -8.60 -13.40
C ARG A 603 -7.44 -7.73 -12.28
N ALA A 604 -8.29 -8.28 -11.41
CA ALA A 604 -8.86 -7.53 -10.31
C ALA A 604 -7.79 -7.05 -9.32
N ILE A 605 -6.80 -7.90 -9.02
CA ILE A 605 -5.68 -7.56 -8.13
C ILE A 605 -4.74 -6.54 -8.78
N ARG A 606 -4.27 -6.81 -10.01
CA ARG A 606 -3.21 -6.01 -10.66
C ARG A 606 -3.70 -4.69 -11.27
N SER A 607 -4.95 -4.65 -11.73
CA SER A 607 -5.47 -3.55 -12.54
C SER A 607 -6.78 -2.97 -12.04
N GLY A 608 -7.34 -3.51 -10.95
CA GLY A 608 -8.56 -2.97 -10.37
C GLY A 608 -9.81 -3.16 -11.21
N VAL A 609 -9.85 -4.15 -12.12
CA VAL A 609 -11.03 -4.43 -12.94
C VAL A 609 -11.63 -5.77 -12.52
N SER A 610 -12.83 -5.71 -11.95
CA SER A 610 -13.54 -6.91 -11.50
C SER A 610 -14.00 -7.81 -12.67
N ARG A 611 -14.52 -9.00 -12.37
CA ARG A 611 -15.01 -9.95 -13.38
C ARG A 611 -16.03 -9.37 -14.35
N ASN A 612 -16.89 -8.45 -13.90
CA ASN A 612 -17.93 -7.83 -14.72
C ASN A 612 -17.50 -6.46 -15.30
N GLY A 613 -16.22 -6.12 -15.26
CA GLY A 613 -15.71 -4.87 -15.80
C GLY A 613 -15.81 -3.66 -14.86
N ARG A 614 -16.45 -3.80 -13.69
CA ARG A 614 -16.56 -2.67 -12.75
C ARG A 614 -15.16 -2.29 -12.23
N PRO A 615 -14.77 -0.99 -12.29
CA PRO A 615 -13.54 -0.51 -11.67
C PRO A 615 -13.63 -0.60 -10.15
N LEU A 616 -12.54 -0.98 -9.51
CA LEU A 616 -12.37 -1.01 -8.06
C LEU A 616 -11.72 0.31 -7.61
N TYR A 617 -12.18 0.84 -6.48
CA TYR A 617 -11.61 2.06 -5.93
C TYR A 617 -10.17 1.80 -5.46
N TRP A 618 -9.18 2.47 -6.06
CA TRP A 618 -7.76 2.15 -5.87
C TRP A 618 -7.28 2.40 -4.44
N GLN A 619 -7.82 3.38 -3.72
CA GLN A 619 -7.44 3.58 -2.31
C GLN A 619 -8.14 2.57 -1.37
N GLY A 620 -9.22 1.92 -1.80
CA GLY A 620 -9.91 0.87 -1.03
C GLY A 620 -9.41 -0.54 -1.35
N MET A 621 -9.00 -0.78 -2.59
CA MET A 621 -8.26 -1.95 -3.05
C MET A 621 -7.00 -1.41 -3.77
N PRO A 622 -5.81 -1.44 -3.15
CA PRO A 622 -4.57 -0.78 -3.62
C PRO A 622 -3.92 -1.45 -4.84
N TRP A 623 -4.72 -1.61 -5.90
CA TRP A 623 -4.29 -2.18 -7.18
C TRP A 623 -3.26 -1.30 -7.89
N ASP A 624 -3.19 0.00 -7.59
CA ASP A 624 -2.13 0.88 -8.08
C ASP A 624 -0.75 0.46 -7.56
N HIS A 625 -0.66 -0.03 -6.32
CA HIS A 625 0.56 -0.67 -5.78
C HIS A 625 0.74 -2.10 -6.31
N PHE A 626 -0.32 -2.91 -6.36
CA PHE A 626 -0.24 -4.28 -6.90
C PHE A 626 0.02 -4.34 -8.40
N SER A 627 -0.16 -3.23 -9.13
CA SER A 627 0.25 -3.09 -10.53
C SER A 627 1.76 -3.30 -10.72
N ASN A 628 2.54 -3.13 -9.65
CA ASN A 628 3.98 -3.34 -9.60
C ASN A 628 4.36 -4.80 -9.34
N TRP A 629 3.43 -5.67 -8.94
CA TRP A 629 3.73 -7.08 -8.71
C TRP A 629 4.17 -7.76 -9.99
N ASP A 630 5.20 -8.58 -9.90
CA ASP A 630 5.60 -9.41 -11.02
C ASP A 630 4.63 -10.59 -11.21
N GLU A 631 4.74 -11.27 -12.35
CA GLU A 631 3.83 -12.34 -12.74
C GLU A 631 3.93 -13.58 -11.84
N GLU A 632 5.12 -13.85 -11.29
CA GLU A 632 5.32 -14.95 -10.35
C GLU A 632 4.51 -14.69 -9.07
N ASP A 633 4.55 -13.47 -8.53
CA ASP A 633 3.80 -13.09 -7.32
C ASP A 633 2.27 -13.03 -7.55
N ILE A 634 1.81 -12.55 -8.72
CA ILE A 634 0.37 -12.59 -9.05
C ILE A 634 -0.14 -14.04 -9.16
N ARG A 635 0.62 -14.94 -9.80
CA ARG A 635 0.21 -16.34 -9.86
C ARG A 635 0.31 -17.03 -8.50
N ALA A 636 1.31 -16.68 -7.68
CA ALA A 636 1.45 -17.20 -6.33
C ALA A 636 0.23 -16.83 -5.47
N ILE A 637 -0.18 -15.56 -5.45
CA ILE A 637 -1.36 -15.15 -4.65
C ILE A 637 -2.62 -15.85 -5.15
N VAL A 638 -2.83 -15.96 -6.47
CA VAL A 638 -3.99 -16.68 -7.04
C VAL A 638 -3.96 -18.15 -6.61
N ALA A 639 -2.82 -18.81 -6.72
CA ALA A 639 -2.65 -20.20 -6.29
C ALA A 639 -3.01 -20.39 -4.81
N TYR A 640 -2.63 -19.46 -3.93
CA TYR A 640 -3.00 -19.50 -2.52
C TYR A 640 -4.48 -19.21 -2.28
N LEU A 641 -5.08 -18.22 -2.95
CA LEU A 641 -6.50 -17.91 -2.83
C LEU A 641 -7.39 -19.12 -3.19
N ARG A 642 -6.96 -19.94 -4.15
CA ARG A 642 -7.63 -21.22 -4.48
C ARG A 642 -7.60 -22.26 -3.36
N THR A 643 -6.69 -22.12 -2.40
CA THR A 643 -6.58 -23.03 -1.23
C THR A 643 -7.32 -22.53 0.00
N LEU A 644 -7.83 -21.29 -0.01
CA LEU A 644 -8.61 -20.78 1.12
C LEU A 644 -9.87 -21.63 1.30
N PRO A 645 -10.34 -21.85 2.54
CA PRO A 645 -11.60 -22.55 2.77
C PRO A 645 -12.77 -21.73 2.19
N PRO A 646 -13.83 -22.35 1.64
CA PRO A 646 -14.98 -21.62 1.16
C PRO A 646 -15.74 -20.99 2.33
N VAL A 647 -16.05 -19.70 2.21
CA VAL A 647 -16.92 -18.98 3.15
C VAL A 647 -18.17 -18.55 2.39
N ALA A 648 -19.31 -19.18 2.68
CA ALA A 648 -20.58 -18.97 1.97
C ALA A 648 -21.33 -17.68 2.39
N GLU A 649 -20.60 -16.70 2.94
CA GLU A 649 -21.20 -15.48 3.48
C GLU A 649 -21.08 -14.32 2.48
N PRO A 650 -22.22 -13.76 2.03
CA PRO A 650 -22.20 -12.61 1.13
C PRO A 650 -21.81 -11.35 1.88
N VAL A 651 -21.17 -10.42 1.17
CA VAL A 651 -20.90 -9.07 1.67
C VAL A 651 -21.87 -8.07 1.03
N PRO A 652 -22.24 -6.98 1.72
CA PRO A 652 -23.10 -5.97 1.12
C PRO A 652 -22.46 -5.32 -0.11
N ALA A 653 -23.30 -4.83 -1.02
CA ALA A 653 -22.84 -4.16 -2.23
C ALA A 653 -22.29 -2.76 -1.94
N TYR A 654 -21.46 -2.26 -2.87
CA TYR A 654 -21.03 -0.87 -2.88
C TYR A 654 -22.24 0.08 -2.89
N ARG A 655 -22.20 1.10 -2.04
CA ARG A 655 -23.13 2.22 -2.02
C ARG A 655 -22.40 3.49 -2.46
N PRO A 656 -22.88 4.19 -3.51
CA PRO A 656 -22.32 5.49 -3.91
C PRO A 656 -22.36 6.53 -2.80
N PRO A 657 -21.55 7.60 -2.90
CA PRO A 657 -21.57 8.73 -1.97
C PRO A 657 -22.99 9.29 -1.71
N SER A 658 -23.34 9.50 -0.44
CA SER A 658 -24.55 10.18 0.02
C SER A 658 -24.29 11.02 1.27
N THR A 659 -25.28 11.82 1.69
CA THR A 659 -25.15 12.83 2.75
C THR A 659 -24.88 12.27 4.16
N ASP A 660 -25.06 10.96 4.35
CA ASP A 660 -24.84 10.23 5.60
C ASP A 660 -23.51 9.45 5.62
N ASP A 661 -22.67 9.56 4.57
CA ASP A 661 -21.30 9.03 4.60
C ASP A 661 -20.39 9.82 5.53
N CYS A 662 -19.27 9.20 5.91
CA CYS A 662 -18.31 9.84 6.80
C CYS A 662 -17.60 11.04 6.17
N LYS A 663 -17.34 12.07 6.99
CA LYS A 663 -16.51 13.22 6.61
C LYS A 663 -15.07 12.81 6.31
N GLU A 664 -14.49 11.98 7.17
CA GLU A 664 -13.18 11.37 6.98
C GLU A 664 -13.32 9.93 6.48
N TYR A 665 -12.30 9.45 5.78
CA TYR A 665 -12.24 8.04 5.41
C TYR A 665 -12.17 7.19 6.68
N THR A 666 -13.13 6.30 6.87
CA THR A 666 -13.29 5.50 8.08
C THR A 666 -13.28 4.02 7.73
N PHE A 667 -12.46 3.25 8.42
CA PHE A 667 -12.32 1.80 8.32
C PHE A 667 -12.78 1.17 9.63
N TRP A 668 -13.79 0.29 9.56
CA TRP A 668 -14.29 -0.42 10.73
C TRP A 668 -13.48 -1.70 10.94
N THR A 669 -12.88 -1.80 12.13
CA THR A 669 -12.06 -2.96 12.53
C THR A 669 -12.90 -4.14 13.02
N SER A 670 -14.22 -3.96 13.08
CA SER A 670 -15.22 -4.97 13.42
C SER A 670 -16.29 -5.01 12.34
N ARG A 671 -17.02 -6.12 12.27
CA ARG A 671 -18.10 -6.26 11.31
C ARG A 671 -19.18 -5.20 11.57
N ASN A 672 -19.46 -4.39 10.55
CA ASN A 672 -20.53 -3.43 10.53
C ASN A 672 -21.17 -3.48 9.14
N THR A 673 -22.48 -3.73 9.07
CA THR A 673 -23.24 -3.79 7.81
C THR A 673 -24.16 -2.58 7.61
N GLU A 674 -24.21 -1.65 8.57
CA GLU A 674 -24.97 -0.42 8.42
C GLU A 674 -24.30 0.48 7.38
N PRO A 675 -25.06 1.19 6.53
CA PRO A 675 -24.48 2.07 5.52
C PRO A 675 -23.96 3.39 6.13
N GLY A 676 -23.06 4.06 5.41
CA GLY A 676 -22.56 5.38 5.76
C GLY A 676 -21.74 5.39 7.05
N CYS A 677 -21.92 6.42 7.86
CA CYS A 677 -21.17 6.60 9.10
C CYS A 677 -21.84 5.97 10.35
N ARG A 678 -22.91 5.19 10.16
CA ARG A 678 -23.65 4.52 11.24
C ARG A 678 -22.97 3.23 11.70
#